data_AF-A0A7S3WWC1-F1
#
_entry.id   AF-A0A7S3WWC1-F1
#
_cell.length_a   1.000
_cell.length_b   1.000
_cell.length_c   1.000
_cell.angle_alpha   90.00
_cell.angle_beta   90.00
_cell.angle_gamma   90.00
#
_symmetry.space_group_name_H-M   'P 1'
#
loop_
_entity.id
_entity.type
_entity.pdbx_description
1 polymer ?
#
loop_
_entity_poly.entity_id
_entity_poly.type
_entity_poly.pdbx_seq_one_letter_code
_entity_poly.pdbx_strand_id
1 'polypeptide(L)'
;EVEMAQVVGLAVQPPSGSAMLLRTSSRVARRSVSSISEGRLARRTLPNNLGHLYLASAAPLSASMPGNGGLRLWHYENDHKAQREAVGLGLGMALKHSTYNTGFAGAKLICAAASPPHTWGEDDKKELLREVAAMLTTLDGKMYTGCDMNTTTEDMDYLSELCLSHGGRDYVLAAIGNKACCPNTATAYGVFGAVEATLGGSVAGKRLLVHGCGGVGSVVARLLVEHGAAHIATLDTLPERADLAGCANVSHEPEWWAAGYDAIVPCSASGLFTEERVLRAGAVVGATNLPFSSRAAQDVAEASLTFVPEGVSSAGAVIVDSVEHYSRKQFAEAPPEMLYEFTRETVRAKTLELLDAARRAGVAPSAVVADIAEPRDTDPIGRRFEAWAKYKQDEEQARTMAAAAAEARASIIGRYAAKAMDIHANALSNLVLQGGGARVAGARAYSSGAPRCAPAGRRTMSSSAAGVARWRSTQSFASSAVSEHSADAVIVGAGIMGLNIAYQLRRRDPNAKIVVLEQAPVLGFGSSGYSTGFQRAYYSFDETMRFALDGMAAYKNWKDYLQDPAAEAKFTETGALWMLGYDGRTNEAMVKRLAKFNVHADSLDADGLREMFGGLISSEPLPKYNAEGDEVEQNLGPFSAVYEHGCGHLDSSTCLSDILRACQRDGIDVRFKQKVGGIELADCGERVAGVRMEDGRVLSSPVVINASGPWFNKLNATAGVDLSTTALPTRIQVGHKWIPEEFCKLPFVADGWGPSGIYFMPRAANNQLVFGSVDHRFESEIVDPDVYNTSLDPDVKQDYLNCLFHRLPTLPREGEIVGFSSMYTVNQDDVHPMIGETRVGGLWACNGFSGHGFKLAPAVGSLVAQQITQVKTDRWETDVPQDFMGPYRQPLNLKVKTHFAQ
;
A
#
# COMPACT_ATOMS: atom_id res chain seq x y z
N GLU A 1 52.90 -5.17 -3.54
CA GLU A 1 53.11 -3.74 -3.20
C GLU A 1 52.80 -2.93 -4.46
N VAL A 2 51.75 -2.13 -4.60
CA VAL A 2 50.78 -1.53 -3.69
C VAL A 2 49.42 -1.59 -4.40
N GLU A 3 48.50 -2.42 -3.89
CA GLU A 3 47.16 -2.63 -4.45
C GLU A 3 46.17 -2.56 -3.27
N MET A 4 45.75 -1.34 -2.92
CA MET A 4 44.70 -1.04 -1.93
C MET A 4 44.45 0.47 -1.91
N ALA A 5 43.75 1.00 -2.93
CA ALA A 5 43.02 2.27 -2.87
C ALA A 5 42.26 2.51 -4.19
N GLN A 6 40.95 2.26 -4.21
CA GLN A 6 39.95 3.05 -4.96
C GLN A 6 38.54 2.54 -4.65
N VAL A 7 38.17 2.77 -3.39
CA VAL A 7 36.81 3.17 -3.03
C VAL A 7 36.83 4.70 -3.06
N VAL A 8 35.74 5.34 -3.47
CA VAL A 8 35.52 6.81 -3.64
C VAL A 8 35.89 7.35 -5.04
N GLY A 9 34.88 7.83 -5.76
CA GLY A 9 34.89 8.05 -7.22
C GLY A 9 35.41 9.39 -7.75
N LEU A 10 35.41 9.50 -9.08
CA LEU A 10 35.26 10.70 -9.92
C LEU A 10 35.25 10.28 -11.42
N ALA A 11 34.49 11.02 -12.24
CA ALA A 11 34.07 10.69 -13.61
C ALA A 11 35.07 11.05 -14.72
N VAL A 12 35.03 10.34 -15.87
CA VAL A 12 35.33 10.86 -17.23
C VAL A 12 34.55 10.03 -18.31
N GLN A 13 33.86 10.71 -19.23
CA GLN A 13 33.29 10.22 -20.52
C GLN A 13 34.11 10.81 -21.71
N PRO A 14 33.87 10.50 -23.01
CA PRO A 14 33.85 9.23 -23.79
C PRO A 14 34.78 9.36 -25.05
N PRO A 15 34.69 8.58 -26.18
CA PRO A 15 33.66 8.85 -27.21
C PRO A 15 33.17 7.67 -28.13
N SER A 16 31.94 7.88 -28.62
CA SER A 16 31.40 7.64 -29.99
C SER A 16 31.23 6.23 -30.60
N GLY A 17 30.02 5.96 -31.11
CA GLY A 17 29.76 4.95 -32.15
C GLY A 17 28.27 4.73 -32.44
N SER A 18 27.76 5.39 -33.48
CA SER A 18 26.37 5.40 -33.99
C SER A 18 25.88 4.10 -34.65
N ALA A 19 24.58 3.77 -34.55
CA ALA A 19 23.68 3.22 -35.60
C ALA A 19 22.32 2.86 -34.94
N MET A 20 21.19 3.53 -35.18
CA MET A 20 20.31 3.60 -36.37
C MET A 20 19.38 2.37 -36.56
N LEU A 21 18.10 2.60 -36.20
CA LEU A 21 16.82 2.09 -36.75
C LEU A 21 16.55 0.59 -36.93
N LEU A 22 15.42 0.12 -36.33
CA LEU A 22 14.26 -0.39 -37.09
C LEU A 22 13.03 -0.58 -36.18
N ARG A 23 11.93 0.10 -36.56
CA ARG A 23 10.57 -0.13 -36.06
C ARG A 23 9.99 -1.38 -36.70
N THR A 24 9.41 -2.27 -35.91
CA THR A 24 8.25 -3.06 -36.33
C THR A 24 7.28 -3.23 -35.16
N SER A 25 6.01 -2.96 -35.47
CA SER A 25 4.84 -3.04 -34.63
C SER A 25 4.37 -4.47 -34.41
N SER A 26 3.97 -4.81 -33.19
CA SER A 26 2.84 -5.72 -32.96
C SER A 26 2.24 -5.53 -31.57
N ARG A 27 0.91 -5.42 -31.56
CA ARG A 27 0.05 -5.38 -30.37
C ARG A 27 0.16 -6.69 -29.58
N VAL A 28 0.03 -6.57 -28.25
CA VAL A 28 -0.78 -7.39 -27.32
C VAL A 28 -0.05 -7.58 -25.99
N ALA A 29 -0.77 -7.20 -24.92
CA ALA A 29 -0.63 -7.59 -23.52
C ALA A 29 0.62 -7.13 -22.74
N ARG A 30 0.37 -6.43 -21.61
CA ARG A 30 0.46 -7.04 -20.28
C ARG A 30 0.22 -5.98 -19.19
N ARG A 31 -0.92 -6.08 -18.51
CA ARG A 31 -1.05 -5.60 -17.14
C ARG A 31 -0.12 -6.47 -16.30
N SER A 32 0.82 -5.86 -15.57
CA SER A 32 1.54 -6.54 -14.51
C SER A 32 1.63 -5.66 -13.27
N VAL A 33 1.33 -6.26 -12.12
CA VAL A 33 1.69 -5.87 -10.74
C VAL A 33 2.78 -4.80 -10.71
N SER A 34 2.42 -3.59 -10.31
CA SER A 34 3.38 -2.51 -10.09
C SER A 34 3.37 -2.14 -8.61
N SER A 35 4.37 -2.63 -7.87
CA SER A 35 5.04 -1.90 -6.77
C SER A 35 6.01 -2.81 -6.00
N ILE A 36 7.14 -3.18 -6.62
CA ILE A 36 8.36 -3.46 -5.87
C ILE A 36 9.53 -2.92 -6.72
N SER A 37 9.95 -1.67 -6.49
CA SER A 37 11.02 -1.01 -7.26
C SER A 37 12.38 -1.16 -6.57
N GLU A 38 13.35 -1.57 -7.40
CA GLU A 38 14.82 -1.44 -7.30
C GLU A 38 15.59 -2.13 -6.16
N GLY A 39 16.01 -3.38 -6.43
CA GLY A 39 17.12 -4.00 -5.72
C GLY A 39 18.49 -3.54 -6.23
N ARG A 40 19.40 -3.16 -5.33
CA ARG A 40 20.83 -2.94 -5.60
C ARG A 40 21.49 -4.27 -5.95
N LEU A 41 22.30 -4.30 -7.00
CA LEU A 41 22.99 -5.51 -7.47
C LEU A 41 24.51 -5.27 -7.49
N ALA A 42 25.25 -6.03 -6.68
CA ALA A 42 26.71 -6.12 -6.76
C ALA A 42 27.09 -7.42 -7.49
N ARG A 43 28.17 -7.36 -8.27
CA ARG A 43 28.68 -8.49 -9.06
C ARG A 43 30.17 -8.68 -8.79
N ARG A 44 30.59 -9.93 -8.59
CA ARG A 44 32.00 -10.36 -8.51
C ARG A 44 32.22 -11.53 -9.46
N THR A 45 33.29 -11.50 -10.23
CA THR A 45 33.70 -12.65 -11.04
C THR A 45 34.45 -13.64 -10.16
N LEU A 46 34.07 -14.92 -10.24
CA LEU A 46 34.68 -15.99 -9.48
C LEU A 46 35.93 -16.55 -10.20
N PRO A 47 36.93 -17.06 -9.46
CA PRO A 47 38.12 -17.69 -10.04
C PRO A 47 37.76 -18.99 -10.78
N ASN A 48 38.74 -19.59 -11.45
CA ASN A 48 38.64 -20.90 -12.11
C ASN A 48 37.49 -21.04 -13.12
N ASN A 49 37.04 -19.93 -13.70
CA ASN A 49 35.88 -19.89 -14.59
C ASN A 49 34.60 -20.46 -13.95
N LEU A 50 34.42 -20.27 -12.64
CA LEU A 50 33.22 -20.72 -11.92
C LEU A 50 31.99 -19.85 -12.22
N GLY A 51 32.17 -18.65 -12.77
CA GLY A 51 31.08 -17.76 -13.18
C GLY A 51 31.05 -16.45 -12.39
N HIS A 52 29.85 -16.01 -11.98
CA HIS A 52 29.66 -14.72 -11.30
C HIS A 52 28.85 -14.86 -10.02
N LEU A 53 29.32 -14.23 -8.94
CA LEU A 53 28.59 -14.07 -7.69
C LEU A 53 27.86 -12.72 -7.68
N TYR A 54 26.57 -12.77 -7.42
CA TYR A 54 25.67 -11.64 -7.29
C TYR A 54 25.20 -11.47 -5.86
N LEU A 55 25.22 -10.24 -5.36
CA LEU A 55 24.52 -9.83 -4.15
C LEU A 55 23.44 -8.83 -4.55
N ALA A 56 22.18 -9.23 -4.42
CA ALA A 56 21.04 -8.35 -4.62
C ALA A 56 20.44 -7.94 -3.27
N SER A 57 20.03 -6.68 -3.12
CA SER A 57 19.35 -6.21 -1.89
C SER A 57 18.35 -5.11 -2.18
N ALA A 58 17.17 -5.13 -1.57
CA ALA A 58 16.13 -4.12 -1.78
C ALA A 58 16.43 -2.75 -1.14
N ALA A 59 17.45 -2.65 -0.29
CA ALA A 59 17.86 -1.43 0.38
C ALA A 59 19.37 -1.50 0.71
N PRO A 60 20.05 -0.36 0.99
CA PRO A 60 21.39 -0.39 1.54
C PRO A 60 21.50 -1.27 2.79
N LEU A 61 22.50 -2.15 2.80
CA LEU A 61 22.79 -3.02 3.93
C LEU A 61 23.60 -2.27 5.00
N SER A 62 23.21 -2.41 6.26
CA SER A 62 23.91 -1.82 7.40
C SER A 62 23.98 -2.80 8.56
N ALA A 63 24.85 -2.54 9.55
CA ALA A 63 24.92 -3.40 10.73
C ALA A 63 23.65 -3.32 11.59
N SER A 64 22.94 -2.19 11.55
CA SER A 64 21.66 -1.99 12.25
C SER A 64 20.47 -2.57 11.49
N MET A 65 20.61 -2.80 10.17
CA MET A 65 19.62 -3.46 9.32
C MET A 65 20.34 -4.40 8.35
N PRO A 66 20.83 -5.55 8.84
CA PRO A 66 21.59 -6.46 8.01
C PRO A 66 20.69 -7.11 6.96
N GLY A 67 21.25 -7.38 5.79
CA GLY A 67 20.61 -8.21 4.77
C GLY A 67 20.57 -9.66 5.23
N ASN A 68 19.49 -10.36 4.92
CA ASN A 68 19.45 -11.82 5.00
C ASN A 68 18.88 -12.39 3.69
N GLY A 69 19.54 -13.42 3.17
CA GLY A 69 18.96 -14.35 2.22
C GLY A 69 19.94 -15.45 1.78
N GLY A 70 19.37 -16.61 1.43
CA GLY A 70 20.14 -17.79 1.07
C GLY A 70 21.00 -17.64 -0.20
N LEU A 71 22.04 -18.49 -0.28
CA LEU A 71 22.96 -18.63 -1.40
C LEU A 71 22.43 -19.64 -2.42
N ARG A 72 22.01 -19.15 -3.58
CA ARG A 72 21.60 -19.97 -4.72
C ARG A 72 22.78 -20.27 -5.62
N LEU A 73 22.96 -21.53 -6.01
CA LEU A 73 23.92 -21.95 -7.03
C LEU A 73 23.16 -22.46 -8.27
N TRP A 74 23.24 -21.75 -9.39
CA TRP A 74 22.48 -22.11 -10.59
C TRP A 74 23.19 -21.74 -11.89
N HIS A 75 22.96 -22.53 -12.94
CA HIS A 75 23.46 -22.23 -14.28
C HIS A 75 22.38 -21.55 -15.11
N TYR A 76 22.71 -20.38 -15.66
CA TYR A 76 21.81 -19.55 -16.44
C TYR A 76 22.23 -19.54 -17.90
N GLU A 77 21.25 -19.45 -18.80
CA GLU A 77 21.51 -19.30 -20.24
C GLU A 77 22.35 -18.06 -20.57
N ASN A 78 22.19 -16.98 -19.80
CA ASN A 78 22.95 -15.75 -19.93
C ASN A 78 22.94 -14.93 -18.64
N ASP A 79 23.88 -13.98 -18.56
CA ASP A 79 24.12 -13.13 -17.40
C ASP A 79 22.90 -12.25 -17.05
N HIS A 80 22.17 -11.75 -18.05
CA HIS A 80 20.98 -10.92 -17.85
C HIS A 80 19.85 -11.68 -17.13
N LYS A 81 19.66 -12.98 -17.41
CA LYS A 81 18.71 -13.83 -16.65
C LYS A 81 19.13 -13.97 -15.19
N ALA A 82 20.42 -14.16 -14.92
CA ALA A 82 20.94 -14.24 -13.55
C ALA A 82 20.74 -12.93 -12.78
N GLN A 83 21.04 -11.78 -13.39
CA GLN A 83 20.84 -10.46 -12.77
C GLN A 83 19.36 -10.19 -12.45
N ARG A 84 18.46 -10.51 -13.39
CA ARG A 84 17.01 -10.37 -13.18
C ARG A 84 16.50 -11.24 -12.06
N GLU A 85 16.94 -12.50 -11.98
CA GLU A 85 16.54 -13.37 -10.88
C GLU A 85 17.15 -12.92 -9.54
N ALA A 86 18.38 -12.43 -9.53
CA ALA A 86 19.01 -11.86 -8.33
C ALA A 86 18.18 -10.71 -7.76
N VAL A 87 17.83 -9.72 -8.59
CA VAL A 87 16.98 -8.59 -8.17
C VAL A 87 15.60 -9.09 -7.73
N GLY A 88 14.96 -9.95 -8.52
CA GLY A 88 13.63 -10.48 -8.20
C GLY A 88 13.58 -11.21 -6.85
N LEU A 89 14.57 -12.07 -6.57
CA LEU A 89 14.67 -12.77 -5.30
C LEU A 89 15.05 -11.83 -4.15
N GLY A 90 15.95 -10.85 -4.36
CA GLY A 90 16.28 -9.84 -3.34
C GLY A 90 15.07 -9.00 -2.92
N LEU A 91 14.25 -8.60 -3.89
CA LEU A 91 12.98 -7.91 -3.66
C LEU A 91 11.94 -8.82 -2.96
N GLY A 92 11.83 -10.08 -3.37
CA GLY A 92 10.98 -11.07 -2.71
C GLY A 92 11.38 -11.30 -1.25
N MET A 93 12.68 -11.32 -0.94
CA MET A 93 13.19 -11.39 0.43
C MET A 93 12.81 -10.14 1.24
N ALA A 94 12.78 -8.96 0.63
CA ALA A 94 12.38 -7.74 1.33
C ALA A 94 10.92 -7.78 1.77
N LEU A 95 10.04 -8.21 0.87
CA LEU A 95 8.62 -8.41 1.17
C LEU A 95 8.46 -9.46 2.27
N LYS A 96 9.15 -10.60 2.16
CA LYS A 96 9.08 -11.67 3.16
C LYS A 96 9.56 -11.22 4.54
N HIS A 97 10.68 -10.49 4.61
CA HIS A 97 11.20 -9.98 5.87
C HIS A 97 10.32 -8.89 6.49
N SER A 98 9.65 -8.05 5.68
CA SER A 98 8.68 -7.06 6.19
C SER A 98 7.36 -7.67 6.63
N THR A 99 6.86 -8.70 5.93
CA THR A 99 5.62 -9.41 6.30
C THR A 99 5.65 -9.92 7.75
N TYR A 100 6.81 -10.40 8.19
CA TYR A 100 6.99 -11.02 9.50
C TYR A 100 7.83 -10.15 10.46
N ASN A 101 8.19 -8.92 10.10
CA ASN A 101 9.17 -8.10 10.81
C ASN A 101 10.33 -8.93 11.41
N THR A 102 11.12 -9.55 10.55
CA THR A 102 12.22 -10.43 10.97
C THR A 102 13.45 -9.68 11.51
N GLY A 103 13.47 -8.35 11.42
CA GLY A 103 14.63 -7.53 11.75
C GLY A 103 15.75 -7.51 10.69
N PHE A 104 15.50 -8.05 9.50
CA PHE A 104 16.45 -8.05 8.39
C PHE A 104 15.95 -7.22 7.20
N ALA A 105 16.89 -6.69 6.41
CA ALA A 105 16.63 -6.21 5.07
C ALA A 105 16.58 -7.39 4.08
N GLY A 106 15.82 -7.23 2.99
CA GLY A 106 15.80 -8.21 1.90
C GLY A 106 17.10 -8.23 1.13
N ALA A 107 17.79 -9.38 1.13
CA ALA A 107 18.98 -9.60 0.33
C ALA A 107 19.01 -11.01 -0.28
N LYS A 108 19.86 -11.24 -1.27
CA LYS A 108 20.04 -12.55 -1.90
C LYS A 108 21.44 -12.72 -2.46
N LEU A 109 22.01 -13.91 -2.29
CA LEU A 109 23.23 -14.32 -2.98
C LEU A 109 22.90 -15.30 -4.11
N ILE A 110 23.43 -15.04 -5.31
CA ILE A 110 23.34 -15.96 -6.45
C ILE A 110 24.73 -16.18 -7.04
N CYS A 111 25.17 -17.43 -7.06
CA CYS A 111 26.24 -17.87 -7.94
C CYS A 111 25.64 -18.29 -9.29
N ALA A 112 25.83 -17.44 -10.30
CA ALA A 112 25.57 -17.74 -11.69
C ALA A 112 26.74 -18.58 -12.24
N ALA A 113 26.59 -19.89 -12.15
CA ALA A 113 27.59 -20.87 -12.50
C ALA A 113 27.88 -20.87 -14.01
N ALA A 114 29.15 -20.96 -14.40
CA ALA A 114 29.55 -21.05 -15.81
C ALA A 114 29.15 -22.38 -16.48
N SER A 115 28.96 -23.43 -15.69
CA SER A 115 28.47 -24.75 -16.11
C SER A 115 27.39 -25.26 -15.16
N PRO A 116 26.56 -26.24 -15.57
CA PRO A 116 25.55 -26.83 -14.69
C PRO A 116 26.15 -27.34 -13.36
N PRO A 117 25.58 -27.00 -12.19
CA PRO A 117 26.19 -27.30 -10.88
C PRO A 117 26.47 -28.78 -10.61
N HIS A 118 25.70 -29.70 -11.21
CA HIS A 118 25.93 -31.14 -11.08
C HIS A 118 27.22 -31.63 -11.76
N THR A 119 27.85 -30.77 -12.57
CA THR A 119 29.15 -31.04 -13.22
C THR A 119 30.35 -30.55 -12.39
N TRP A 120 30.11 -29.80 -11.31
CA TRP A 120 31.17 -29.26 -10.45
C TRP A 120 31.76 -30.33 -9.56
N GLY A 121 33.08 -30.29 -9.37
CA GLY A 121 33.77 -31.08 -8.37
C GLY A 121 33.60 -30.50 -6.96
N GLU A 122 34.06 -31.25 -5.96
CA GLU A 122 34.06 -30.78 -4.56
C GLU A 122 34.93 -29.53 -4.38
N ASP A 123 36.05 -29.43 -5.10
CA ASP A 123 36.96 -28.29 -5.04
C ASP A 123 36.35 -27.00 -5.62
N ASP A 124 35.56 -27.10 -6.70
CA ASP A 124 34.87 -25.96 -7.31
C ASP A 124 33.87 -25.34 -6.33
N LYS A 125 33.11 -26.19 -5.64
CA LYS A 125 32.12 -25.76 -4.66
C LYS A 125 32.78 -25.17 -3.41
N LYS A 126 33.87 -25.77 -2.94
CA LYS A 126 34.69 -25.21 -1.83
C LYS A 126 35.27 -23.85 -2.19
N GLU A 127 35.73 -23.66 -3.43
CA GLU A 127 36.25 -22.38 -3.89
C GLU A 127 35.16 -21.29 -3.92
N LEU A 128 33.95 -21.60 -4.39
CA LEU A 128 32.80 -20.69 -4.27
C LEU A 128 32.56 -20.27 -2.82
N LEU A 129 32.56 -21.22 -1.88
CA LEU A 129 32.30 -20.92 -0.47
C LEU A 129 33.41 -20.08 0.16
N ARG A 130 34.68 -20.23 -0.24
CA ARG A 130 35.77 -19.32 0.16
C ARG A 130 35.53 -17.90 -0.32
N GLU A 131 35.14 -17.73 -1.58
CA GLU A 131 34.84 -16.41 -2.15
C GLU A 131 33.65 -15.73 -1.45
N VAL A 132 32.62 -16.51 -1.10
CA VAL A 132 31.48 -16.05 -0.30
C VAL A 132 31.93 -15.66 1.12
N ALA A 133 32.75 -16.48 1.79
CA ALA A 133 33.27 -16.18 3.13
C ALA A 133 34.07 -14.87 3.16
N ALA A 134 34.95 -14.65 2.18
CA ALA A 134 35.74 -13.43 2.05
C ALA A 134 34.84 -12.19 1.84
N MET A 135 33.80 -12.32 1.01
CA MET A 135 32.82 -11.25 0.79
C MET A 135 32.03 -10.95 2.08
N LEU A 136 31.51 -11.96 2.77
CA LEU A 136 30.76 -11.77 4.03
C LEU A 136 31.62 -11.13 5.12
N THR A 137 32.89 -11.54 5.21
CA THR A 137 33.87 -10.94 6.12
C THR A 137 34.08 -9.46 5.81
N THR A 138 34.17 -9.08 4.53
CA THR A 138 34.28 -7.67 4.11
C THR A 138 33.02 -6.85 4.45
N LEU A 139 31.86 -7.49 4.43
CA LEU A 139 30.59 -6.84 4.77
C LEU A 139 30.39 -6.69 6.28
N ASP A 140 31.23 -7.31 7.12
CA ASP A 140 31.23 -7.24 8.58
C ASP A 140 29.82 -7.28 9.19
N GLY A 141 29.07 -8.29 8.74
CA GLY A 141 27.72 -8.62 9.20
C GLY A 141 26.67 -7.55 8.92
N LYS A 142 26.87 -6.78 7.85
CA LYS A 142 25.80 -6.15 7.07
C LYS A 142 25.02 -7.18 6.23
N MET A 143 25.52 -8.40 6.07
CA MET A 143 24.88 -9.48 5.31
C MET A 143 25.02 -10.81 6.05
N TYR A 144 23.92 -11.56 6.10
CA TYR A 144 23.85 -12.94 6.54
C TYR A 144 23.31 -13.80 5.41
N THR A 145 23.79 -15.05 5.31
CA THR A 145 23.31 -15.99 4.29
C THR A 145 22.96 -17.35 4.87
N GLY A 146 22.35 -18.19 4.07
CA GLY A 146 21.90 -19.54 4.43
C GLY A 146 21.69 -20.40 3.19
N CYS A 147 20.98 -21.51 3.33
CA CYS A 147 20.72 -22.41 2.21
C CYS A 147 19.73 -21.81 1.17
N ASP A 148 19.94 -22.15 -0.09
CA ASP A 148 18.94 -22.07 -1.17
C ASP A 148 19.23 -23.22 -2.16
N MET A 149 18.69 -23.14 -3.38
CA MET A 149 18.83 -24.14 -4.42
C MET A 149 20.30 -24.48 -4.70
N ASN A 150 20.61 -25.78 -4.65
CA ASN A 150 21.93 -26.39 -4.81
C ASN A 150 22.97 -26.03 -3.73
N THR A 151 22.54 -25.46 -2.60
CA THR A 151 23.35 -25.37 -1.39
C THR A 151 22.69 -26.10 -0.22
N THR A 152 23.48 -26.78 0.59
CA THR A 152 23.05 -27.66 1.68
C THR A 152 23.43 -27.08 3.03
N THR A 153 22.94 -27.70 4.11
CA THR A 153 23.37 -27.35 5.48
C THR A 153 24.84 -27.69 5.70
N GLU A 154 25.37 -28.74 5.06
CA GLU A 154 26.80 -29.08 5.11
C GLU A 154 27.66 -27.99 4.45
N ASP A 155 27.19 -27.40 3.33
CA ASP A 155 27.88 -26.25 2.72
C ASP A 155 27.90 -25.04 3.66
N MET A 156 26.79 -24.82 4.39
CA MET A 156 26.66 -23.73 5.34
C MET A 156 27.53 -23.94 6.59
N ASP A 157 27.71 -25.19 7.02
CA ASP A 157 28.63 -25.56 8.10
C ASP A 157 30.07 -25.25 7.70
N TYR A 158 30.47 -25.67 6.49
CA TYR A 158 31.78 -25.34 5.95
C TYR A 158 31.97 -23.83 5.78
N LEU A 159 30.93 -23.10 5.31
CA LEU A 159 30.98 -21.65 5.18
C LEU A 159 31.12 -20.94 6.54
N SER A 160 30.46 -21.44 7.59
CA SER A 160 30.59 -20.93 8.96
C SER A 160 32.02 -21.11 9.47
N GLU A 161 32.61 -22.30 9.29
CA GLU A 161 34.02 -22.58 9.61
C GLU A 161 34.98 -21.63 8.85
N LEU A 162 34.71 -21.37 7.57
CA LEU A 162 35.48 -20.43 6.77
C LEU A 162 35.37 -18.99 7.32
N CYS A 163 34.16 -18.53 7.65
CA CYS A 163 33.95 -17.17 8.20
C CYS A 163 34.70 -16.98 9.53
N LEU A 164 34.67 -18.00 10.41
CA LEU A 164 35.36 -17.98 11.70
C LEU A 164 36.89 -18.04 11.53
N SER A 165 37.40 -18.82 10.58
CA SER A 165 38.85 -18.96 10.33
C SER A 165 39.47 -17.74 9.65
N HIS A 166 38.70 -16.94 8.90
CA HIS A 166 39.16 -15.69 8.27
C HIS A 166 39.23 -14.49 9.25
N GLY A 167 39.14 -14.74 10.56
CA GLY A 167 39.17 -13.71 11.60
C GLY A 167 37.86 -12.91 11.72
N GLY A 168 36.80 -13.36 11.06
CA GLY A 168 35.45 -12.79 11.14
C GLY A 168 34.58 -13.40 12.24
N ARG A 169 33.35 -12.91 12.35
CA ARG A 169 32.27 -13.56 13.13
C ARG A 169 31.47 -14.51 12.23
N ASP A 170 30.58 -15.30 12.81
CA ASP A 170 29.68 -16.12 12.01
C ASP A 170 28.63 -15.25 11.30
N TYR A 171 28.53 -15.41 9.98
CA TYR A 171 27.60 -14.72 9.08
C TYR A 171 26.58 -15.67 8.45
N VAL A 172 26.50 -16.90 8.93
CA VAL A 172 25.61 -17.93 8.42
C VAL A 172 24.40 -18.09 9.34
N LEU A 173 23.20 -18.00 8.77
CA LEU A 173 21.91 -18.29 9.39
C LEU A 173 21.31 -19.47 8.63
N ALA A 174 21.52 -20.66 9.19
CA ALA A 174 21.12 -21.93 8.59
C ALA A 174 20.92 -22.99 9.68
N ALA A 175 20.47 -22.57 10.87
CA ALA A 175 20.43 -23.37 12.09
C ALA A 175 21.82 -23.85 12.56
N ILE A 176 22.85 -23.01 12.41
CA ILE A 176 24.20 -23.30 12.88
C ILE A 176 24.21 -23.50 14.40
N GLY A 177 23.47 -22.67 15.13
CA GLY A 177 23.35 -22.73 16.59
C GLY A 177 22.53 -23.91 17.12
N ASN A 178 21.81 -24.65 16.28
CA ASN A 178 20.98 -25.78 16.68
C ASN A 178 20.90 -26.83 15.56
N LYS A 179 21.81 -27.80 15.57
CA LYS A 179 21.91 -28.84 14.53
C LYS A 179 20.72 -29.81 14.46
N ALA A 180 19.87 -29.83 15.49
CA ALA A 180 18.63 -30.60 15.46
C ALA A 180 17.52 -29.88 14.66
N CYS A 181 17.65 -28.56 14.47
CA CYS A 181 16.76 -27.77 13.64
C CYS A 181 17.19 -27.81 12.17
N CYS A 182 16.21 -27.90 11.26
CA CYS A 182 16.42 -27.88 9.82
C CYS A 182 15.57 -26.74 9.21
N PRO A 183 16.17 -25.73 8.56
CA PRO A 183 15.44 -24.61 7.94
C PRO A 183 14.40 -25.04 6.88
N ASN A 184 14.68 -26.14 6.15
CA ASN A 184 13.73 -26.71 5.19
C ASN A 184 12.49 -27.29 5.90
N THR A 185 12.69 -27.95 7.04
CA THR A 185 11.58 -28.47 7.87
C THR A 185 10.78 -27.32 8.45
N ALA A 186 11.42 -26.28 8.97
CA ALA A 186 10.76 -25.07 9.43
C ALA A 186 9.89 -24.41 8.34
N THR A 187 10.41 -24.36 7.11
CA THR A 187 9.66 -23.87 5.93
C THR A 187 8.47 -24.78 5.61
N ALA A 188 8.62 -26.10 5.68
CA ALA A 188 7.53 -27.05 5.46
C ALA A 188 6.40 -26.88 6.49
N TYR A 189 6.72 -26.67 7.77
CA TYR A 189 5.73 -26.36 8.80
C TYR A 189 5.02 -25.03 8.57
N GLY A 190 5.74 -24.00 8.11
CA GLY A 190 5.13 -22.74 7.69
C GLY A 190 4.15 -22.93 6.52
N VAL A 191 4.57 -23.63 5.47
CA VAL A 191 3.71 -23.96 4.32
C VAL A 191 2.49 -24.76 4.76
N PHE A 192 2.68 -25.74 5.63
CA PHE A 192 1.57 -26.52 6.18
C PHE A 192 0.58 -25.63 6.95
N GLY A 193 1.05 -24.71 7.79
CA GLY A 193 0.20 -23.73 8.46
C GLY A 193 -0.57 -22.82 7.49
N ALA A 194 0.06 -22.41 6.38
CA ALA A 194 -0.62 -21.66 5.32
C ALA A 194 -1.70 -22.49 4.61
N VAL A 195 -1.43 -23.77 4.33
CA VAL A 195 -2.40 -24.72 3.75
C VAL A 195 -3.60 -24.88 4.69
N GLU A 196 -3.37 -25.09 5.98
CA GLU A 196 -4.43 -25.18 6.98
C GLU A 196 -5.31 -23.92 7.00
N ALA A 197 -4.70 -22.73 7.07
CA ALA A 197 -5.44 -21.46 7.04
C ALA A 197 -6.29 -21.33 5.77
N THR A 198 -5.71 -21.65 4.62
CA THR A 198 -6.37 -21.54 3.31
C THR A 198 -7.56 -22.48 3.18
N LEU A 199 -7.50 -23.67 3.79
CA LEU A 199 -8.54 -24.70 3.70
C LEU A 199 -9.58 -24.66 4.83
N GLY A 200 -9.64 -23.56 5.58
CA GLY A 200 -10.65 -23.36 6.64
C GLY A 200 -10.23 -23.94 8.00
N GLY A 201 -8.93 -24.12 8.22
CA GLY A 201 -8.32 -24.45 9.50
C GLY A 201 -7.90 -25.91 9.68
N SER A 202 -8.18 -26.79 8.72
CA SER A 202 -7.81 -28.22 8.76
C SER A 202 -7.64 -28.79 7.35
N VAL A 203 -6.72 -29.77 7.21
CA VAL A 203 -6.52 -30.56 5.98
C VAL A 203 -7.29 -31.88 5.99
N ALA A 204 -7.96 -32.22 7.10
CA ALA A 204 -8.65 -33.48 7.24
C ALA A 204 -9.74 -33.65 6.15
N GLY A 205 -9.72 -34.79 5.46
CA GLY A 205 -10.70 -35.07 4.41
C GLY A 205 -10.41 -34.40 3.05
N LYS A 206 -9.33 -33.62 2.92
CA LYS A 206 -9.00 -32.87 1.70
C LYS A 206 -8.16 -33.69 0.70
N ARG A 207 -8.30 -33.37 -0.59
CA ARG A 207 -7.51 -33.91 -1.71
C ARG A 207 -6.45 -32.90 -2.11
N LEU A 208 -5.17 -33.24 -1.98
CA LEU A 208 -4.06 -32.30 -2.13
C LEU A 208 -3.02 -32.86 -3.11
N LEU A 209 -2.32 -31.96 -3.81
CA LEU A 209 -1.15 -32.31 -4.63
C LEU A 209 0.07 -31.58 -4.09
N VAL A 210 1.17 -32.30 -3.83
CA VAL A 210 2.48 -31.71 -3.56
C VAL A 210 3.36 -31.86 -4.80
N HIS A 211 3.78 -30.73 -5.37
CA HIS A 211 4.60 -30.71 -6.57
C HIS A 211 6.06 -30.36 -6.22
N GLY A 212 6.96 -31.32 -6.37
CA GLY A 212 8.36 -31.26 -5.92
C GLY A 212 8.51 -31.89 -4.54
N CYS A 213 9.17 -33.03 -4.46
CA CYS A 213 9.34 -33.82 -3.25
C CYS A 213 10.78 -33.72 -2.69
N GLY A 214 11.34 -32.50 -2.72
CA GLY A 214 12.63 -32.17 -2.11
C GLY A 214 12.56 -31.98 -0.59
N GLY A 215 13.54 -31.27 -0.02
CA GLY A 215 13.68 -31.09 1.43
C GLY A 215 12.49 -30.38 2.12
N VAL A 216 11.69 -29.61 1.37
CA VAL A 216 10.46 -28.99 1.88
C VAL A 216 9.24 -29.84 1.54
N GLY A 217 9.04 -30.17 0.26
CA GLY A 217 7.82 -30.84 -0.19
C GLY A 217 7.60 -32.23 0.41
N SER A 218 8.66 -33.02 0.62
CA SER A 218 8.54 -34.33 1.28
C SER A 218 8.04 -34.22 2.73
N VAL A 219 8.49 -33.20 3.46
CA VAL A 219 8.02 -32.91 4.81
C VAL A 219 6.58 -32.42 4.79
N VAL A 220 6.21 -31.54 3.86
CA VAL A 220 4.81 -31.10 3.69
C VAL A 220 3.90 -32.29 3.43
N ALA A 221 4.26 -33.18 2.49
CA ALA A 221 3.47 -34.38 2.18
C ALA A 221 3.27 -35.27 3.42
N ARG A 222 4.32 -35.47 4.22
CA ARG A 222 4.23 -36.20 5.49
C ARG A 222 3.27 -35.52 6.49
N LEU A 223 3.37 -34.20 6.68
CA LEU A 223 2.48 -33.45 7.58
C LEU A 223 1.01 -33.54 7.14
N LEU A 224 0.75 -33.50 5.83
CA LEU A 224 -0.60 -33.68 5.28
C LEU A 224 -1.17 -35.07 5.59
N VAL A 225 -0.35 -36.12 5.50
CA VAL A 225 -0.72 -37.49 5.89
C VAL A 225 -1.01 -37.57 7.39
N GLU A 226 -0.09 -37.07 8.23
CA GLU A 226 -0.21 -37.08 9.70
C GLU A 226 -1.48 -36.37 10.19
N HIS A 227 -1.92 -35.33 9.49
CA HIS A 227 -3.11 -34.54 9.84
C HIS A 227 -4.38 -34.95 9.08
N GLY A 228 -4.37 -36.12 8.43
CA GLY A 228 -5.58 -36.79 7.95
C GLY A 228 -6.14 -36.30 6.62
N ALA A 229 -5.32 -35.75 5.72
CA ALA A 229 -5.74 -35.50 4.34
C ALA A 229 -6.23 -36.80 3.68
N ALA A 230 -7.36 -36.74 2.96
CA ALA A 230 -7.99 -37.93 2.39
C ALA A 230 -7.23 -38.51 1.20
N HIS A 231 -6.55 -37.67 0.45
CA HIS A 231 -5.75 -38.09 -0.70
C HIS A 231 -4.61 -37.10 -0.92
N ILE A 232 -3.37 -37.59 -0.90
CA ILE A 232 -2.19 -36.79 -1.21
C ILE A 232 -1.58 -37.36 -2.49
N ALA A 233 -1.57 -36.56 -3.56
CA ALA A 233 -0.81 -36.85 -4.76
C ALA A 233 0.57 -36.18 -4.65
N THR A 234 1.62 -36.88 -5.06
CA THR A 234 3.00 -36.39 -5.05
C THR A 234 3.58 -36.46 -6.45
N LEU A 235 4.34 -35.44 -6.84
CA LEU A 235 5.03 -35.39 -8.13
C LEU A 235 6.45 -34.89 -7.95
N ASP A 236 7.40 -35.46 -8.68
CA ASP A 236 8.74 -34.93 -8.82
C ASP A 236 9.29 -35.26 -10.22
N THR A 237 10.23 -34.44 -10.71
CA THR A 237 10.99 -34.72 -11.93
C THR A 237 11.83 -36.00 -11.83
N LEU A 238 12.16 -36.41 -10.61
CA LEU A 238 12.77 -37.68 -10.25
C LEU A 238 11.69 -38.54 -9.56
N PRO A 239 10.96 -39.38 -10.29
CA PRO A 239 9.76 -40.06 -9.78
C PRO A 239 9.97 -40.80 -8.45
N GLU A 240 11.14 -41.37 -8.22
CA GLU A 240 11.48 -42.07 -6.97
C GLU A 240 11.41 -41.18 -5.73
N ARG A 241 11.57 -39.85 -5.88
CA ARG A 241 11.42 -38.90 -4.77
C ARG A 241 9.97 -38.66 -4.38
N ALA A 242 9.04 -38.91 -5.29
CA ALA A 242 7.61 -38.80 -5.04
C ALA A 242 6.99 -40.06 -4.42
N ASP A 243 7.75 -41.15 -4.26
CA ASP A 243 7.33 -42.37 -3.58
C ASP A 243 7.37 -42.21 -2.05
N LEU A 244 6.40 -41.45 -1.52
CA LEU A 244 6.28 -41.15 -0.10
C LEU A 244 5.16 -42.00 0.54
N ALA A 245 5.41 -42.48 1.76
CA ALA A 245 4.42 -43.26 2.51
C ALA A 245 3.11 -42.47 2.68
N GLY A 246 1.98 -43.10 2.33
CA GLY A 246 0.66 -42.47 2.39
C GLY A 246 0.32 -41.53 1.23
N CYS A 247 1.18 -41.41 0.22
CA CYS A 247 0.96 -40.57 -0.96
C CYS A 247 0.83 -41.42 -2.25
N ALA A 248 0.12 -40.89 -3.24
CA ALA A 248 0.03 -41.44 -4.58
C ALA A 248 1.00 -40.71 -5.51
N ASN A 249 2.03 -41.41 -5.99
CA ASN A 249 2.98 -40.86 -6.95
C ASN A 249 2.31 -40.70 -8.33
N VAL A 250 2.20 -39.45 -8.79
CA VAL A 250 1.61 -39.07 -10.09
C VAL A 250 2.64 -38.52 -11.06
N SER A 251 3.94 -38.77 -10.82
CA SER A 251 5.04 -38.22 -11.65
C SER A 251 4.99 -38.63 -13.12
N HIS A 252 4.29 -39.72 -13.43
CA HIS A 252 4.09 -40.21 -14.79
C HIS A 252 2.77 -39.74 -15.44
N GLU A 253 1.94 -39.00 -14.70
CA GLU A 253 0.64 -38.54 -15.19
C GLU A 253 0.81 -37.23 -15.99
N PRO A 254 0.52 -37.22 -17.31
CA PRO A 254 0.82 -36.09 -18.18
C PRO A 254 -0.07 -34.86 -17.93
N GLU A 255 -1.25 -35.02 -17.30
CA GLU A 255 -2.22 -33.94 -17.04
C GLU A 255 -2.57 -33.83 -15.55
N TRP A 256 -1.58 -34.02 -14.67
CA TRP A 256 -1.78 -33.96 -13.21
C TRP A 256 -2.53 -32.70 -12.75
N TRP A 257 -2.36 -31.56 -13.41
CA TRP A 257 -3.02 -30.28 -13.08
C TRP A 257 -4.55 -30.28 -13.28
N ALA A 258 -5.10 -31.26 -13.99
CA ALA A 258 -6.53 -31.40 -14.28
C ALA A 258 -7.27 -32.33 -13.30
N ALA A 259 -6.59 -32.97 -12.36
CA ALA A 259 -7.13 -34.07 -11.55
C ALA A 259 -8.03 -33.66 -10.35
N GLY A 260 -8.32 -32.35 -10.18
CA GLY A 260 -9.28 -31.86 -9.19
C GLY A 260 -8.80 -31.98 -7.74
N TYR A 261 -8.21 -30.91 -7.22
CA TYR A 261 -7.67 -30.83 -5.86
C TYR A 261 -8.33 -29.73 -5.03
N ASP A 262 -8.38 -29.87 -3.72
CA ASP A 262 -8.71 -28.77 -2.82
C ASP A 262 -7.59 -27.71 -2.84
N ALA A 263 -6.32 -28.15 -2.84
CA ALA A 263 -5.17 -27.28 -3.05
C ALA A 263 -4.00 -27.99 -3.75
N ILE A 264 -3.24 -27.21 -4.53
CA ILE A 264 -1.94 -27.58 -5.05
C ILE A 264 -0.85 -26.87 -4.24
N VAL A 265 0.15 -27.63 -3.79
CA VAL A 265 1.23 -27.19 -2.92
C VAL A 265 2.56 -27.26 -3.70
N PRO A 266 2.92 -26.20 -4.45
CA PRO A 266 4.14 -26.19 -5.25
C PRO A 266 5.38 -25.97 -4.36
N CYS A 267 6.36 -26.86 -4.47
CA CYS A 267 7.60 -26.91 -3.69
C CYS A 267 8.83 -27.15 -4.57
N SER A 268 8.75 -26.76 -5.85
CA SER A 268 9.75 -26.98 -6.90
C SER A 268 10.21 -25.66 -7.55
N ALA A 269 10.57 -25.68 -8.83
CA ALA A 269 11.02 -24.54 -9.61
C ALA A 269 9.93 -23.47 -9.86
N SER A 270 10.38 -22.23 -10.09
CA SER A 270 9.58 -21.08 -10.51
C SER A 270 8.95 -21.30 -11.89
N GLY A 271 7.89 -20.55 -12.19
CA GLY A 271 7.23 -20.57 -13.50
C GLY A 271 6.50 -21.88 -13.83
N LEU A 272 6.13 -22.66 -12.81
CA LEU A 272 5.48 -23.96 -12.95
C LEU A 272 4.14 -23.90 -13.70
N PHE A 273 3.36 -22.85 -13.45
CA PHE A 273 2.02 -22.67 -14.00
C PHE A 273 2.03 -21.69 -15.17
N THR A 274 1.46 -22.09 -16.30
CA THR A 274 1.39 -21.31 -17.55
C THR A 274 -0.07 -21.02 -17.91
N GLU A 275 -0.28 -20.06 -18.82
CA GLU A 275 -1.62 -19.66 -19.30
C GLU A 275 -2.40 -20.83 -19.96
N GLU A 276 -1.68 -21.83 -20.47
CA GLU A 276 -2.24 -23.00 -21.17
C GLU A 276 -2.72 -24.11 -20.22
N ARG A 277 -2.35 -24.06 -18.93
CA ARG A 277 -2.66 -25.09 -17.93
C ARG A 277 -3.79 -24.62 -17.02
N VAL A 278 -5.02 -25.02 -17.35
CA VAL A 278 -6.18 -24.76 -16.47
C VAL A 278 -6.07 -25.61 -15.20
N LEU A 279 -5.72 -24.97 -14.08
CA LEU A 279 -5.59 -25.63 -12.80
C LEU A 279 -6.97 -25.96 -12.22
N ARG A 280 -7.29 -27.25 -12.06
CA ARG A 280 -8.50 -27.65 -11.33
C ARG A 280 -8.18 -27.80 -9.85
N ALA A 281 -8.06 -26.66 -9.17
CA ALA A 281 -7.81 -26.60 -7.73
C ALA A 281 -8.60 -25.49 -7.05
N GLY A 282 -8.93 -25.66 -5.77
CA GLY A 282 -9.51 -24.57 -4.95
C GLY A 282 -8.49 -23.52 -4.52
N ALA A 283 -7.22 -23.92 -4.36
CA ALA A 283 -6.13 -23.04 -3.97
C ALA A 283 -4.75 -23.45 -4.52
N VAL A 284 -3.85 -22.49 -4.56
CA VAL A 284 -2.40 -22.67 -4.74
C VAL A 284 -1.70 -22.02 -3.55
N VAL A 285 -0.96 -22.81 -2.77
CA VAL A 285 -0.28 -22.34 -1.55
C VAL A 285 0.91 -23.25 -1.29
N GLY A 286 2.15 -22.73 -1.36
CA GLY A 286 3.34 -23.56 -1.32
C GLY A 286 4.65 -22.83 -1.05
N ALA A 287 5.76 -23.49 -1.37
CA ALA A 287 7.13 -23.00 -1.15
C ALA A 287 7.80 -22.41 -2.41
N THR A 288 7.30 -22.72 -3.61
CA THR A 288 7.88 -22.22 -4.86
C THR A 288 7.83 -20.70 -4.93
N ASN A 289 8.99 -20.07 -5.12
CA ASN A 289 9.07 -18.64 -5.44
C ASN A 289 8.60 -18.41 -6.88
N LEU A 290 7.76 -17.40 -7.12
CA LEU A 290 7.21 -17.05 -8.43
C LEU A 290 6.62 -18.27 -9.18
N PRO A 291 5.55 -18.91 -8.67
CA PRO A 291 5.04 -20.17 -9.22
C PRO A 291 4.40 -20.04 -10.61
N PHE A 292 4.07 -18.83 -11.06
CA PHE A 292 3.47 -18.55 -12.36
C PHE A 292 4.52 -18.05 -13.37
N SER A 293 4.43 -18.49 -14.63
CA SER A 293 5.38 -18.12 -15.68
C SER A 293 5.27 -16.66 -16.13
N SER A 294 4.11 -16.04 -15.89
CA SER A 294 3.81 -14.65 -16.18
C SER A 294 2.77 -14.11 -15.20
N ARG A 295 2.66 -12.78 -15.07
CA ARG A 295 1.56 -12.18 -14.31
C ARG A 295 0.20 -12.47 -14.94
N ALA A 296 0.11 -12.58 -16.26
CA ALA A 296 -1.14 -12.99 -16.92
C ALA A 296 -1.55 -14.42 -16.52
N ALA A 297 -0.59 -15.36 -16.42
CA ALA A 297 -0.87 -16.71 -15.91
C ALA A 297 -1.38 -16.69 -14.46
N GLN A 298 -0.82 -15.82 -13.62
CA GLN A 298 -1.30 -15.62 -12.25
C GLN A 298 -2.71 -15.02 -12.20
N ASP A 299 -2.98 -13.95 -12.97
CA ASP A 299 -4.31 -13.31 -13.01
C ASP A 299 -5.39 -14.30 -13.47
N VAL A 300 -5.08 -15.16 -14.46
CA VAL A 300 -5.97 -16.24 -14.92
C VAL A 300 -6.25 -17.26 -13.82
N ALA A 301 -5.22 -17.68 -13.07
CA ALA A 301 -5.40 -18.59 -11.96
C ALA A 301 -6.24 -17.95 -10.84
N GLU A 302 -5.88 -16.74 -10.39
CA GLU A 302 -6.55 -16.01 -9.31
C GLU A 302 -8.02 -15.69 -9.59
N ALA A 303 -8.45 -15.71 -10.86
CA ALA A 303 -9.85 -15.60 -11.23
C ALA A 303 -10.70 -16.84 -10.83
N SER A 304 -10.06 -17.99 -10.56
CA SER A 304 -10.75 -19.27 -10.33
C SER A 304 -10.31 -20.01 -9.07
N LEU A 305 -9.20 -19.61 -8.44
CA LEU A 305 -8.69 -20.22 -7.21
C LEU A 305 -8.08 -19.19 -6.26
N THR A 306 -7.87 -19.58 -5.00
CA THR A 306 -7.16 -18.75 -4.02
C THR A 306 -5.65 -18.99 -4.13
N PHE A 307 -4.89 -17.96 -4.49
CA PHE A 307 -3.42 -18.02 -4.44
C PHE A 307 -2.89 -17.33 -3.18
N VAL A 308 -2.12 -18.04 -2.36
CA VAL A 308 -1.35 -17.46 -1.25
C VAL A 308 0.11 -17.33 -1.69
N PRO A 309 0.64 -16.09 -1.79
CA PRO A 309 2.01 -15.87 -2.22
C PRO A 309 3.05 -16.45 -1.26
N GLU A 310 4.18 -16.86 -1.83
CA GLU A 310 5.33 -17.42 -1.11
C GLU A 310 5.93 -16.46 -0.09
N GLY A 311 5.79 -15.15 -0.32
CA GLY A 311 6.19 -14.10 0.62
C GLY A 311 5.48 -14.23 1.97
N VAL A 312 4.35 -14.93 1.99
CA VAL A 312 3.61 -15.30 3.19
C VAL A 312 3.80 -16.79 3.50
N SER A 313 3.52 -17.69 2.56
CA SER A 313 3.43 -19.13 2.86
C SER A 313 4.76 -19.84 3.12
N SER A 314 5.90 -19.30 2.66
CA SER A 314 7.21 -19.99 2.71
C SER A 314 8.26 -19.25 3.55
N ALA A 315 7.82 -18.70 4.68
CA ALA A 315 8.66 -17.87 5.56
C ALA A 315 9.37 -18.63 6.70
N GLY A 316 9.22 -19.95 6.81
CA GLY A 316 9.73 -20.70 7.97
C GLY A 316 11.24 -20.55 8.20
N ALA A 317 12.07 -20.63 7.15
CA ALA A 317 13.51 -20.43 7.27
C ALA A 317 13.85 -19.02 7.81
N VAL A 318 13.28 -17.95 7.24
CA VAL A 318 13.61 -16.58 7.69
C VAL A 318 13.09 -16.24 9.09
N ILE A 319 12.02 -16.91 9.53
CA ILE A 319 11.53 -16.80 10.91
C ILE A 319 12.55 -17.46 11.84
N VAL A 320 13.01 -18.67 11.51
CA VAL A 320 14.05 -19.38 12.27
C VAL A 320 15.36 -18.60 12.27
N ASP A 321 15.78 -18.02 11.15
CA ASP A 321 16.96 -17.15 11.07
C ASP A 321 16.84 -15.94 12.02
N SER A 322 15.63 -15.37 12.14
CA SER A 322 15.36 -14.29 13.09
C SER A 322 15.52 -14.75 14.53
N VAL A 323 15.02 -15.95 14.89
CA VAL A 323 15.19 -16.53 16.23
C VAL A 323 16.67 -16.82 16.49
N GLU A 324 17.36 -17.45 15.54
CA GLU A 324 18.79 -17.76 15.60
C GLU A 324 19.61 -16.48 15.84
N HIS A 325 19.30 -15.39 15.14
CA HIS A 325 20.05 -14.16 15.27
C HIS A 325 19.73 -13.37 16.55
N TYR A 326 18.46 -13.16 16.85
CA TYR A 326 18.01 -12.24 17.92
C TYR A 326 17.83 -12.91 19.29
N SER A 327 17.67 -14.25 19.32
CA SER A 327 17.41 -15.05 20.52
C SER A 327 18.33 -16.29 20.58
N ARG A 328 19.62 -16.08 20.30
CA ARG A 328 20.64 -17.15 20.14
C ARG A 328 20.61 -18.25 21.19
N LYS A 329 20.50 -17.88 22.47
CA LYS A 329 20.51 -18.84 23.57
C LYS A 329 19.28 -19.74 23.51
N GLN A 330 18.10 -19.12 23.42
CA GLN A 330 16.82 -19.82 23.33
C GLN A 330 16.75 -20.66 22.05
N PHE A 331 17.31 -20.18 20.94
CA PHE A 331 17.42 -20.95 19.71
C PHE A 331 18.24 -22.24 19.90
N ALA A 332 19.41 -22.12 20.52
CA ALA A 332 20.33 -23.25 20.75
C ALA A 332 19.76 -24.29 21.73
N GLU A 333 18.99 -23.85 22.73
CA GLU A 333 18.42 -24.73 23.76
C GLU A 333 17.03 -25.31 23.37
N ALA A 334 16.36 -24.75 22.36
CA ALA A 334 15.01 -25.16 21.99
C ALA A 334 14.98 -26.54 21.30
N PRO A 335 14.03 -27.42 21.68
CA PRO A 335 13.66 -28.56 20.85
C PRO A 335 13.21 -28.08 19.46
N PRO A 336 13.64 -28.73 18.37
CA PRO A 336 13.31 -28.31 17.01
C PRO A 336 11.80 -28.29 16.75
N GLU A 337 11.02 -29.14 17.41
CA GLU A 337 9.56 -29.19 17.32
C GLU A 337 8.91 -27.88 17.77
N MET A 338 9.45 -27.21 18.79
CA MET A 338 8.93 -25.91 19.22
C MET A 338 9.19 -24.83 18.18
N LEU A 339 10.35 -24.85 17.53
CA LEU A 339 10.68 -23.91 16.45
C LEU A 339 9.77 -24.12 15.24
N TYR A 340 9.49 -25.38 14.90
CA TYR A 340 8.59 -25.74 13.80
C TYR A 340 7.13 -25.39 14.10
N GLU A 341 6.66 -25.61 15.32
CA GLU A 341 5.29 -25.24 15.68
C GLU A 341 5.15 -23.71 15.75
N PHE A 342 6.18 -22.99 16.23
CA PHE A 342 6.20 -21.53 16.17
C PHE A 342 6.09 -21.01 14.73
N THR A 343 6.81 -21.60 13.78
CA THR A 343 6.71 -21.20 12.37
C THR A 343 5.34 -21.53 11.79
N ARG A 344 4.78 -22.72 12.08
CA ARG A 344 3.43 -23.11 11.65
C ARG A 344 2.38 -22.12 12.15
N GLU A 345 2.33 -21.83 13.45
CA GLU A 345 1.32 -20.93 14.03
C GLU A 345 1.46 -19.51 13.48
N THR A 346 2.69 -19.02 13.37
CA THR A 346 2.99 -17.69 12.86
C THR A 346 2.54 -17.54 11.40
N VAL A 347 2.93 -18.46 10.52
CA VAL A 347 2.54 -18.41 9.11
C VAL A 347 1.04 -18.64 8.94
N ARG A 348 0.43 -19.51 9.75
CA ARG A 348 -1.02 -19.73 9.75
C ARG A 348 -1.79 -18.46 10.12
N ALA A 349 -1.39 -17.77 11.19
CA ALA A 349 -2.01 -16.52 11.62
C ALA A 349 -1.87 -15.42 10.56
N LYS A 350 -0.66 -15.25 10.00
CA LYS A 350 -0.41 -14.26 8.94
C LYS A 350 -1.17 -14.58 7.65
N THR A 351 -1.34 -15.86 7.33
CA THR A 351 -2.17 -16.30 6.18
C THR A 351 -3.64 -15.96 6.41
N LEU A 352 -4.19 -16.15 7.62
CA LEU A 352 -5.56 -15.74 7.93
C LEU A 352 -5.73 -14.21 7.82
N GLU A 353 -4.76 -13.45 8.31
CA GLU A 353 -4.73 -11.99 8.17
C GLU A 353 -4.75 -11.57 6.69
N LEU A 354 -3.94 -12.21 5.84
CA LEU A 354 -3.93 -11.99 4.39
C LEU A 354 -5.30 -12.26 3.77
N LEU A 355 -5.88 -13.43 4.05
CA LEU A 355 -7.14 -13.85 3.47
C LEU A 355 -8.29 -12.95 3.92
N ASP A 356 -8.28 -12.49 5.17
CA ASP A 356 -9.24 -11.53 5.68
C ASP A 356 -9.05 -10.14 5.08
N ALA A 357 -7.82 -9.66 4.91
CA ALA A 357 -7.52 -8.40 4.21
C ALA A 357 -8.00 -8.46 2.76
N ALA A 358 -7.72 -9.56 2.05
CA ALA A 358 -8.13 -9.79 0.67
C ALA A 358 -9.66 -9.82 0.54
N ARG A 359 -10.34 -10.55 1.44
CA ARG A 359 -11.80 -10.60 1.52
C ARG A 359 -12.41 -9.23 1.79
N ARG A 360 -11.84 -8.48 2.75
CA ARG A 360 -12.28 -7.10 3.05
C ARG A 360 -12.06 -6.16 1.88
N ALA A 361 -10.98 -6.33 1.13
CA ALA A 361 -10.63 -5.51 -0.04
C ALA A 361 -11.34 -5.94 -1.33
N GLY A 362 -11.84 -7.18 -1.42
CA GLY A 362 -12.53 -7.70 -2.61
C GLY A 362 -11.57 -7.97 -3.77
N VAL A 363 -10.32 -8.31 -3.47
CA VAL A 363 -9.24 -8.55 -4.44
C VAL A 363 -8.53 -9.88 -4.13
N ALA A 364 -7.68 -10.35 -5.04
CA ALA A 364 -6.88 -11.54 -4.80
C ALA A 364 -5.91 -11.35 -3.61
N PRO A 365 -5.59 -12.40 -2.83
CA PRO A 365 -4.66 -12.28 -1.71
C PRO A 365 -3.29 -11.70 -2.10
N SER A 366 -2.82 -11.97 -3.32
CA SER A 366 -1.56 -11.42 -3.83
C SER A 366 -1.53 -9.89 -3.92
N ALA A 367 -2.68 -9.23 -4.00
CA ALA A 367 -2.78 -7.78 -4.14
C ALA A 367 -2.64 -7.02 -2.80
N VAL A 368 -2.75 -7.71 -1.66
CA VAL A 368 -2.80 -7.09 -0.31
C VAL A 368 -1.67 -7.57 0.60
N VAL A 369 -0.63 -8.20 0.06
CA VAL A 369 0.51 -8.70 0.87
C VAL A 369 1.23 -7.55 1.58
N ALA A 370 1.36 -6.40 0.93
CA ALA A 370 1.97 -5.22 1.54
C ALA A 370 1.14 -4.66 2.71
N ASP A 371 -0.18 -4.83 2.68
CA ASP A 371 -1.10 -4.29 3.69
C ASP A 371 -1.02 -5.02 5.03
N ILE A 372 -0.51 -6.26 5.02
CA ILE A 372 -0.33 -7.10 6.22
C ILE A 372 1.12 -7.11 6.73
N ALA A 373 1.97 -6.24 6.16
CA ALA A 373 3.35 -6.09 6.59
C ALA A 373 3.39 -5.56 8.02
N GLU A 374 4.24 -6.15 8.86
CA GLU A 374 4.36 -5.71 10.24
C GLU A 374 5.17 -4.41 10.35
N PRO A 375 4.73 -3.46 11.19
CA PRO A 375 5.47 -2.24 11.45
C PRO A 375 6.89 -2.51 11.96
N ARG A 376 7.87 -1.77 11.41
CA ARG A 376 9.30 -1.93 11.72
C ARG A 376 9.73 -1.38 13.09
N ASP A 377 8.86 -0.63 13.75
CA ASP A 377 9.08 -0.09 15.10
C ASP A 377 8.77 -1.11 16.20
N THR A 378 8.24 -2.29 15.85
CA THR A 378 8.01 -3.40 16.77
C THR A 378 9.25 -4.31 16.89
N ASP A 379 9.36 -5.05 17.98
CA ASP A 379 10.44 -6.02 18.16
C ASP A 379 10.43 -7.08 17.04
N PRO A 380 11.63 -7.44 16.51
CA PRO A 380 11.76 -8.50 15.53
C PRO A 380 11.13 -9.80 16.01
N ILE A 381 10.49 -10.54 15.10
CA ILE A 381 9.77 -11.77 15.44
C ILE A 381 10.63 -12.80 16.18
N GLY A 382 11.93 -12.85 15.89
CA GLY A 382 12.89 -13.69 16.59
C GLY A 382 12.91 -13.48 18.11
N ARG A 383 12.71 -12.24 18.59
CA ARG A 383 12.64 -11.91 20.02
C ARG A 383 11.33 -12.40 20.66
N ARG A 384 10.29 -12.63 19.88
CA ARG A 384 8.97 -13.06 20.36
C ARG A 384 8.90 -14.56 20.66
N PHE A 385 9.84 -15.34 20.14
CA PHE A 385 9.89 -16.80 20.35
C PHE A 385 9.98 -17.17 21.82
N GLU A 386 10.77 -16.46 22.63
CA GLU A 386 10.93 -16.77 24.06
C GLU A 386 9.59 -16.65 24.82
N ALA A 387 8.87 -15.54 24.59
CA ALA A 387 7.57 -15.31 25.20
C ALA A 387 6.54 -16.35 24.73
N TRP A 388 6.55 -16.69 23.44
CA TRP A 388 5.67 -17.72 22.88
C TRP A 388 5.97 -19.12 23.46
N ALA A 389 7.24 -19.50 23.53
CA ALA A 389 7.66 -20.81 24.05
C ALA A 389 7.25 -20.97 25.52
N LYS A 390 7.45 -19.92 26.33
CA LYS A 390 6.99 -19.90 27.72
C LYS A 390 5.47 -20.04 27.81
N TYR A 391 4.72 -19.29 27.00
CA TYR A 391 3.26 -19.39 26.96
C TYR A 391 2.79 -20.81 26.64
N LYS A 392 3.43 -21.50 25.69
CA LYS A 392 3.09 -22.88 25.33
C LYS A 392 3.37 -23.89 26.45
N GLN A 393 4.49 -23.74 27.15
CA GLN A 393 4.81 -24.55 28.31
C GLN A 393 3.78 -24.36 29.43
N ASP A 394 3.41 -23.10 29.72
CA ASP A 394 2.40 -22.77 30.73
C ASP A 394 1.02 -23.32 30.33
N GLU A 395 0.65 -23.24 29.04
CA GLU A 395 -0.61 -23.78 28.51
C GLU A 395 -0.68 -25.30 28.63
N GLU A 396 0.39 -26.01 28.28
CA GLU A 396 0.47 -27.48 28.39
C GLU A 396 0.43 -27.93 29.86
N GLN A 397 1.12 -27.22 30.74
CA GLN A 397 1.09 -27.48 32.17
C GLN A 397 -0.33 -27.26 32.74
N ALA A 398 -1.00 -26.18 32.34
CA ALA A 398 -2.38 -25.91 32.73
C ALA A 398 -3.36 -26.97 32.20
N ARG A 399 -3.21 -27.41 30.94
CA ARG A 399 -4.01 -28.51 30.36
C ARG A 399 -3.80 -29.82 31.11
N THR A 400 -2.55 -30.15 31.45
CA THR A 400 -2.21 -31.36 32.21
C THR A 400 -2.81 -31.32 33.61
N MET A 401 -2.70 -30.18 34.31
CA MET A 401 -3.33 -29.97 35.61
C MET A 401 -4.86 -30.04 35.52
N ALA A 402 -5.46 -29.49 34.47
CA ALA A 402 -6.90 -29.56 34.25
C ALA A 402 -7.37 -30.99 33.94
N ALA A 403 -6.63 -31.75 33.15
CA ALA A 403 -6.90 -33.17 32.89
C ALA A 403 -6.78 -34.01 34.18
N ALA A 404 -5.71 -33.82 34.96
CA ALA A 404 -5.54 -34.47 36.26
C ALA A 404 -6.65 -34.07 37.26
N ALA A 405 -7.08 -32.81 37.26
CA ALA A 405 -8.19 -32.35 38.08
C ALA A 405 -9.54 -32.93 37.62
N ALA A 406 -9.75 -33.09 36.31
CA ALA A 406 -10.93 -33.73 35.75
C ALA A 406 -10.97 -35.24 36.10
N GLU A 407 -9.83 -35.92 36.05
CA GLU A 407 -9.69 -37.33 36.46
C GLU A 407 -9.89 -37.49 37.97
N ALA A 408 -9.33 -36.60 38.79
CA ALA A 408 -9.56 -36.56 40.23
C ALA A 408 -11.03 -36.28 40.58
N ARG A 409 -11.69 -35.35 39.86
CA ARG A 409 -13.13 -35.09 40.00
C ARG A 409 -13.97 -36.30 39.58
N ALA A 410 -13.63 -36.97 38.47
CA ALA A 410 -14.31 -38.20 38.04
C ALA A 410 -14.15 -39.31 39.09
N SER A 411 -12.97 -39.43 39.71
CA SER A 411 -12.71 -40.34 40.83
C SER A 411 -13.51 -39.98 42.10
N ILE A 412 -13.64 -38.69 42.44
CA ILE A 412 -14.49 -38.23 43.56
C ILE A 412 -15.95 -38.51 43.26
N ILE A 413 -16.46 -38.15 42.08
CA ILE A 413 -17.84 -38.42 41.65
C ILE A 413 -18.10 -39.93 41.66
N GLY A 414 -17.16 -40.75 41.20
CA GLY A 414 -17.23 -42.22 41.28
C GLY A 414 -17.34 -42.73 42.73
N ARG A 415 -16.56 -42.17 43.66
CA ARG A 415 -16.65 -42.50 45.10
C ARG A 415 -17.97 -42.07 45.75
N TYR A 416 -18.48 -40.89 45.40
CA TYR A 416 -19.79 -40.41 45.88
C TYR A 416 -20.95 -41.20 45.26
N ALA A 417 -20.86 -41.59 43.99
CA ALA A 417 -21.83 -42.46 43.33
C ALA A 417 -21.84 -43.86 43.95
N ALA A 418 -20.67 -44.44 44.26
CA ALA A 418 -20.56 -45.71 44.98
C ALA A 418 -21.16 -45.62 46.40
N LYS A 419 -20.90 -44.54 47.13
CA LYS A 419 -21.48 -44.30 48.47
C LYS A 419 -22.99 -44.06 48.42
N ALA A 420 -23.49 -43.38 47.39
CA ALA A 420 -24.91 -43.21 47.15
C ALA A 420 -25.59 -44.54 46.78
N MET A 421 -24.93 -45.39 45.99
CA MET A 421 -25.41 -46.74 45.69
C MET A 421 -25.42 -47.64 46.92
N ASP A 422 -24.45 -47.55 47.84
CA ASP A 422 -24.47 -48.26 49.13
C ASP A 422 -25.62 -47.80 50.04
N ILE A 423 -25.89 -46.49 50.08
CA ILE A 423 -27.05 -45.94 50.80
C ILE A 423 -28.36 -46.43 50.17
N HIS A 424 -28.43 -46.47 48.83
CA HIS A 424 -29.61 -46.95 48.11
C HIS A 424 -29.81 -48.46 48.24
N ALA A 425 -28.74 -49.25 48.25
CA ALA A 425 -28.78 -50.70 48.49
C ALA A 425 -29.24 -51.02 49.92
N ASN A 426 -28.75 -50.29 50.92
CA ASN A 426 -29.25 -50.40 52.30
C ASN A 426 -30.72 -49.95 52.44
N ALA A 427 -31.15 -48.94 51.69
CA ALA A 427 -32.55 -48.51 51.65
C ALA A 427 -33.47 -49.52 50.94
N LEU A 428 -33.00 -50.15 49.86
CA LEU A 428 -33.72 -51.19 49.12
C LEU A 428 -33.80 -52.52 49.89
N SER A 429 -32.76 -52.90 50.64
CA SER A 429 -32.84 -54.04 51.56
C SER A 429 -33.89 -53.83 52.66
N ASN A 430 -34.13 -52.59 53.09
CA ASN A 430 -35.20 -52.25 54.04
C ASN A 430 -36.60 -52.17 53.38
N LEU A 431 -36.69 -51.88 52.07
CA LEU A 431 -37.96 -51.75 51.34
C LEU A 431 -38.46 -53.05 50.70
N VAL A 432 -37.59 -54.06 50.50
CA VAL A 432 -37.99 -55.39 49.97
C VAL A 432 -38.68 -56.27 51.04
N LEU A 433 -38.83 -55.78 52.27
CA LEU A 433 -39.64 -56.45 53.31
C LEU A 433 -41.13 -56.07 53.31
N GLN A 434 -41.60 -55.13 52.47
CA GLN A 434 -43.03 -54.80 52.40
C GLN A 434 -43.47 -54.53 50.96
N GLY A 435 -44.17 -55.52 50.37
CA GLY A 435 -44.48 -55.58 48.95
C GLY A 435 -45.72 -54.79 48.50
N GLY A 436 -45.95 -54.84 47.18
CA GLY A 436 -47.31 -54.81 46.60
C GLY A 436 -47.56 -53.83 45.45
N GLY A 437 -47.18 -54.23 44.23
CA GLY A 437 -48.01 -54.18 43.00
C GLY A 437 -48.50 -52.85 42.43
N ALA A 438 -48.10 -52.53 41.18
CA ALA A 438 -48.98 -52.43 39.99
C ALA A 438 -48.27 -51.79 38.78
N ARG A 439 -48.66 -52.23 37.57
CA ARG A 439 -48.12 -51.91 36.24
C ARG A 439 -48.65 -50.56 35.69
N VAL A 440 -47.93 -49.94 34.74
CA VAL A 440 -48.29 -49.75 33.30
C VAL A 440 -47.34 -48.72 32.62
N ALA A 441 -47.22 -48.89 31.30
CA ALA A 441 -46.24 -48.43 30.31
C ALA A 441 -46.29 -46.95 29.84
N GLY A 442 -45.18 -46.54 29.20
CA GLY A 442 -45.19 -46.01 27.82
C GLY A 442 -45.09 -44.48 27.63
N ALA A 443 -43.91 -44.00 27.24
CA ALA A 443 -43.59 -42.60 26.94
C ALA A 443 -43.86 -42.18 25.48
N ARG A 444 -44.09 -40.87 25.24
CA ARG A 444 -43.79 -40.16 23.98
C ARG A 444 -43.48 -38.68 24.22
N ALA A 445 -42.55 -38.17 23.40
CA ALA A 445 -41.84 -36.89 23.48
C ALA A 445 -42.58 -35.70 22.84
N TYR A 446 -42.15 -34.47 23.16
CA TYR A 446 -42.48 -33.24 22.43
C TYR A 446 -41.26 -32.33 22.23
N SER A 447 -41.21 -31.73 21.03
CA SER A 447 -40.27 -30.73 20.52
C SER A 447 -40.67 -29.29 20.94
N SER A 448 -39.71 -28.36 20.90
CA SER A 448 -39.88 -26.95 21.30
C SER A 448 -39.67 -25.95 20.15
N GLY A 449 -40.65 -25.06 19.96
CA GLY A 449 -40.56 -23.81 19.21
C GLY A 449 -41.09 -22.63 20.07
N ALA A 450 -40.50 -21.45 19.91
CA ALA A 450 -40.70 -20.22 20.70
C ALA A 450 -42.06 -19.52 20.51
N PRO A 451 -42.37 -18.45 21.30
CA PRO A 451 -42.88 -17.23 20.66
C PRO A 451 -42.52 -15.86 21.31
N ARG A 452 -42.78 -14.83 20.48
CA ARG A 452 -42.66 -13.35 20.63
C ARG A 452 -43.72 -12.71 21.55
N CYS A 453 -43.50 -11.44 21.94
CA CYS A 453 -44.52 -10.51 22.46
C CYS A 453 -44.35 -9.08 21.91
N ALA A 454 -45.49 -8.40 21.70
CA ALA A 454 -45.65 -6.96 21.44
C ALA A 454 -46.97 -6.47 22.12
N PRO A 455 -47.17 -5.15 22.36
CA PRO A 455 -47.83 -4.66 23.58
C PRO A 455 -49.18 -3.94 23.37
N ALA A 456 -49.84 -3.59 24.49
CA ALA A 456 -51.04 -2.76 24.58
C ALA A 456 -50.82 -1.52 25.48
N GLY A 457 -51.40 -0.38 25.10
CA GLY A 457 -51.15 0.94 25.68
C GLY A 457 -52.09 1.39 26.81
N ARG A 458 -51.88 2.63 27.27
CA ARG A 458 -52.82 3.44 28.08
C ARG A 458 -52.52 4.94 27.94
N ARG A 459 -53.60 5.74 27.88
CA ARG A 459 -53.66 7.22 27.91
C ARG A 459 -53.63 7.73 29.36
N THR A 460 -53.13 8.96 29.60
CA THR A 460 -53.92 10.14 30.01
C THR A 460 -53.11 11.41 30.33
N MET A 461 -53.62 12.53 29.80
CA MET A 461 -53.74 13.91 30.32
C MET A 461 -52.56 14.87 30.54
N SER A 462 -52.92 16.14 30.30
CA SER A 462 -52.18 17.36 30.01
C SER A 462 -51.87 18.24 31.23
N SER A 463 -50.85 19.11 31.10
CA SER A 463 -50.94 20.52 31.52
C SER A 463 -49.91 21.39 30.77
N SER A 464 -50.28 22.67 30.62
CA SER A 464 -49.74 23.72 29.76
C SER A 464 -48.65 24.59 30.41
N ALA A 465 -47.70 25.13 29.63
CA ALA A 465 -47.58 26.58 29.30
C ALA A 465 -46.14 27.03 28.92
N ALA A 466 -46.09 27.90 27.89
CA ALA A 466 -45.06 28.88 27.48
C ALA A 466 -43.66 28.36 27.06
N GLY A 467 -43.06 28.71 25.91
CA GLY A 467 -43.35 29.69 24.86
C GLY A 467 -42.05 30.39 24.43
N VAL A 468 -41.78 30.48 23.11
CA VAL A 468 -40.91 31.37 22.30
C VAL A 468 -40.11 30.52 21.29
N ALA A 469 -40.06 30.76 19.97
CA ALA A 469 -40.90 31.44 19.01
C ALA A 469 -40.59 30.80 17.63
N ARG A 470 -41.64 30.61 16.84
CA ARG A 470 -41.69 29.82 15.61
C ARG A 470 -41.44 30.72 14.40
N TRP A 471 -40.58 30.28 13.47
CA TRP A 471 -40.52 30.81 12.10
C TRP A 471 -41.85 30.56 11.38
N ARG A 472 -42.39 31.60 10.74
CA ARG A 472 -43.59 31.53 9.90
C ARG A 472 -43.19 31.25 8.45
N SER A 473 -43.77 30.19 7.89
CA SER A 473 -43.82 29.90 6.47
C SER A 473 -45.21 30.21 5.91
N THR A 474 -45.26 30.70 4.67
CA THR A 474 -46.38 30.67 3.73
C THR A 474 -45.72 30.68 2.34
N GLN A 475 -45.93 29.74 1.42
CA GLN A 475 -47.18 29.10 1.00
C GLN A 475 -46.96 27.65 0.49
N SER A 476 -47.87 26.77 0.91
CA SER A 476 -48.58 25.76 0.10
C SER A 476 -47.77 24.81 -0.82
N PHE A 477 -47.39 23.66 -0.28
CA PHE A 477 -47.57 22.39 -0.99
C PHE A 477 -48.45 21.46 -0.16
N ALA A 478 -49.39 20.83 -0.85
CA ALA A 478 -50.36 19.91 -0.29
C ALA A 478 -49.69 18.71 0.39
N SER A 479 -50.32 18.27 1.48
CA SER A 479 -50.08 17.03 2.21
C SER A 479 -49.85 15.84 1.27
N SER A 480 -48.59 15.45 1.12
CA SER A 480 -48.17 14.09 0.79
C SER A 480 -47.03 13.70 1.75
N ALA A 481 -46.96 12.41 2.08
CA ALA A 481 -46.23 11.83 3.19
C ALA A 481 -44.80 12.37 3.38
N VAL A 482 -44.39 12.56 4.65
CA VAL A 482 -43.00 12.74 5.04
C VAL A 482 -42.22 11.51 4.53
N SER A 483 -41.56 11.62 3.38
CA SER A 483 -40.50 10.67 3.04
C SER A 483 -39.32 11.07 3.93
N GLU A 484 -39.08 10.33 5.00
CA GLU A 484 -37.84 10.45 5.76
C GLU A 484 -36.66 10.23 4.79
N HIS A 485 -35.98 11.31 4.42
CA HIS A 485 -34.79 11.21 3.58
C HIS A 485 -33.72 10.40 4.32
N SER A 486 -32.96 9.59 3.58
CA SER A 486 -31.92 8.76 4.16
C SER A 486 -30.76 9.58 4.69
N ALA A 487 -30.53 10.77 4.14
CA ALA A 487 -29.54 11.76 4.56
C ALA A 487 -30.01 13.18 4.20
N ASP A 488 -29.61 14.19 4.97
CA ASP A 488 -29.84 15.61 4.66
C ASP A 488 -28.93 16.10 3.53
N ALA A 489 -27.71 15.55 3.45
CA ALA A 489 -26.78 15.77 2.35
C ALA A 489 -25.97 14.50 2.03
N VAL A 490 -25.78 14.24 0.74
CA VAL A 490 -24.89 13.19 0.22
C VAL A 490 -23.74 13.81 -0.55
N ILE A 491 -22.52 13.42 -0.22
CA ILE A 491 -21.30 13.87 -0.90
C ILE A 491 -20.69 12.70 -1.64
N VAL A 492 -20.48 12.84 -2.94
CA VAL A 492 -19.86 11.79 -3.77
C VAL A 492 -18.38 12.10 -3.94
N GLY A 493 -17.52 11.28 -3.34
CA GLY A 493 -16.06 11.40 -3.29
C GLY A 493 -15.54 11.77 -1.89
N ALA A 494 -14.69 10.92 -1.29
CA ALA A 494 -14.05 11.17 0.01
C ALA A 494 -12.62 11.72 -0.13
N GLY A 495 -12.30 12.38 -1.24
CA GLY A 495 -11.07 13.16 -1.34
C GLY A 495 -11.04 14.32 -0.34
N ILE A 496 -9.91 15.04 -0.31
CA ILE A 496 -9.70 16.15 0.64
C ILE A 496 -10.82 17.21 0.53
N MET A 497 -11.36 17.40 -0.67
CA MET A 497 -12.47 18.31 -0.95
C MET A 497 -13.78 17.84 -0.30
N GLY A 498 -14.21 16.60 -0.58
CA GLY A 498 -15.47 16.06 -0.07
C GLY A 498 -15.49 15.96 1.46
N LEU A 499 -14.37 15.59 2.07
CA LEU A 499 -14.26 15.54 3.54
C LEU A 499 -14.30 16.94 4.17
N ASN A 500 -13.67 17.95 3.56
CA ASN A 500 -13.78 19.34 4.06
C ASN A 500 -15.21 19.88 3.95
N ILE A 501 -15.92 19.59 2.85
CA ILE A 501 -17.33 19.97 2.69
C ILE A 501 -18.18 19.30 3.78
N ALA A 502 -18.01 17.98 3.98
CA ALA A 502 -18.75 17.24 5.00
C ALA A 502 -18.51 17.80 6.40
N TYR A 503 -17.24 18.03 6.75
CA TYR A 503 -16.81 18.57 8.03
C TYR A 503 -17.44 19.95 8.29
N GLN A 504 -17.40 20.83 7.29
CA GLN A 504 -17.92 22.20 7.38
C GLN A 504 -19.45 22.25 7.41
N LEU A 505 -20.14 21.32 6.74
CA LEU A 505 -21.59 21.15 6.86
C LEU A 505 -21.99 20.75 8.29
N ARG A 506 -21.33 19.72 8.86
CA ARG A 506 -21.62 19.25 10.23
C ARG A 506 -21.35 20.32 11.29
N ARG A 507 -20.32 21.16 11.08
CA ARG A 507 -20.03 22.28 11.99
C ARG A 507 -21.10 23.37 12.00
N ARG A 508 -21.83 23.55 10.89
CA ARG A 508 -22.90 24.55 10.77
C ARG A 508 -24.26 24.01 11.21
N ASP A 509 -24.50 22.73 10.99
CA ASP A 509 -25.67 22.03 11.51
C ASP A 509 -25.24 20.74 12.23
N PRO A 510 -25.13 20.78 13.57
CA PRO A 510 -24.76 19.62 14.38
C PRO A 510 -25.72 18.43 14.27
N ASN A 511 -26.95 18.64 13.80
CA ASN A 511 -27.96 17.60 13.67
C ASN A 511 -28.06 17.04 12.24
N ALA A 512 -27.40 17.66 11.26
CA ALA A 512 -27.47 17.25 9.86
C ALA A 512 -26.87 15.85 9.64
N LYS A 513 -27.66 14.95 9.08
CA LYS A 513 -27.25 13.60 8.69
C LYS A 513 -26.52 13.65 7.34
N ILE A 514 -25.20 13.58 7.39
CA ILE A 514 -24.32 13.70 6.22
C ILE A 514 -23.72 12.34 5.90
N VAL A 515 -23.81 11.94 4.63
CA VAL A 515 -23.20 10.70 4.13
C VAL A 515 -22.18 11.05 3.05
N VAL A 516 -20.96 10.53 3.19
CA VAL A 516 -19.91 10.64 2.15
C VAL A 516 -19.72 9.26 1.53
N LEU A 517 -19.78 9.18 0.20
CA LEU A 517 -19.65 7.94 -0.56
C LEU A 517 -18.31 7.93 -1.30
N GLU A 518 -17.48 6.94 -1.02
CA GLU A 518 -16.19 6.71 -1.69
C GLU A 518 -16.24 5.38 -2.42
N GLN A 519 -15.88 5.38 -3.70
CA GLN A 519 -15.86 4.15 -4.52
C GLN A 519 -14.66 3.27 -4.18
N ALA A 520 -13.54 3.85 -3.76
CA ALA A 520 -12.33 3.14 -3.38
C ALA A 520 -12.49 2.38 -2.04
N PRO A 521 -11.68 1.35 -1.79
CA PRO A 521 -11.70 0.62 -0.52
C PRO A 521 -11.15 1.44 0.66
N VAL A 522 -10.29 2.42 0.39
CA VAL A 522 -9.68 3.34 1.36
C VAL A 522 -9.44 4.72 0.71
N LEU A 523 -9.05 5.71 1.50
CA LEU A 523 -8.73 7.06 1.00
C LEU A 523 -7.51 7.05 0.06
N GLY A 524 -7.39 8.11 -0.75
CA GLY A 524 -6.16 8.40 -1.50
C GLY A 524 -6.03 7.74 -2.87
N PHE A 525 -7.02 6.97 -3.32
CA PHE A 525 -7.02 6.32 -4.64
C PHE A 525 -7.34 7.29 -5.81
N GLY A 526 -7.83 8.49 -5.51
CA GLY A 526 -8.01 9.58 -6.46
C GLY A 526 -6.95 10.67 -6.33
N SER A 527 -7.18 11.84 -6.92
CA SER A 527 -6.21 12.95 -7.01
C SER A 527 -5.62 13.41 -5.67
N SER A 528 -6.35 13.27 -4.56
CA SER A 528 -5.89 13.75 -3.25
C SER A 528 -4.71 12.96 -2.67
N GLY A 529 -4.65 11.63 -2.90
CA GLY A 529 -3.56 10.81 -2.37
C GLY A 529 -2.23 11.04 -3.07
N TYR A 530 -2.29 11.50 -4.32
CA TYR A 530 -1.12 11.79 -5.17
C TYR A 530 -0.77 13.29 -5.23
N SER A 531 -1.34 14.10 -4.33
CA SER A 531 -1.01 15.52 -4.27
C SER A 531 0.39 15.73 -3.72
N THR A 532 1.15 16.65 -4.31
CA THR A 532 2.42 17.10 -3.74
C THR A 532 2.23 17.90 -2.44
N GLY A 533 1.00 18.37 -2.14
CA GLY A 533 0.65 19.02 -0.88
C GLY A 533 1.18 20.44 -0.70
N PHE A 534 1.77 21.02 -1.75
CA PHE A 534 2.34 22.37 -1.74
C PHE A 534 1.25 23.44 -1.63
N GLN A 535 1.50 24.48 -0.83
CA GLN A 535 0.64 25.60 -0.44
C GLN A 535 1.34 26.91 -0.79
N ARG A 536 0.63 27.86 -1.42
CA ARG A 536 1.16 29.16 -1.85
C ARG A 536 0.04 30.20 -2.00
N ALA A 537 0.39 31.47 -2.02
CA ALA A 537 -0.48 32.60 -2.35
C ALA A 537 -0.23 33.18 -3.74
N TYR A 538 0.84 32.78 -4.45
CA TYR A 538 1.15 33.28 -5.79
C TYR A 538 0.10 32.84 -6.84
N TYR A 539 -0.80 33.75 -7.24
CA TYR A 539 -1.86 33.53 -8.24
C TYR A 539 -2.22 34.79 -9.05
N SER A 540 -2.92 34.57 -10.17
CA SER A 540 -3.42 35.58 -11.12
C SER A 540 -4.49 36.53 -10.60
N PHE A 541 -5.39 36.03 -9.74
CA PHE A 541 -6.60 36.72 -9.31
C PHE A 541 -6.60 36.92 -7.80
N ASP A 542 -7.08 38.08 -7.34
CA ASP A 542 -7.11 38.45 -5.93
C ASP A 542 -7.99 37.48 -5.13
N GLU A 543 -9.09 37.04 -5.74
CA GLU A 543 -10.01 36.04 -5.22
C GLU A 543 -9.33 34.68 -5.04
N THR A 544 -8.54 34.23 -6.01
CA THR A 544 -7.79 32.97 -5.91
C THR A 544 -6.69 33.06 -4.85
N MET A 545 -6.01 34.21 -4.72
CA MET A 545 -5.04 34.45 -3.64
C MET A 545 -5.71 34.38 -2.27
N ARG A 546 -6.88 35.02 -2.09
CA ARG A 546 -7.66 34.95 -0.84
C ARG A 546 -8.05 33.51 -0.50
N PHE A 547 -8.62 32.77 -1.45
CA PHE A 547 -8.96 31.36 -1.24
C PHE A 547 -7.76 30.53 -0.79
N ALA A 548 -6.60 30.75 -1.42
CA ALA A 548 -5.39 30.02 -1.08
C ALA A 548 -4.85 30.40 0.31
N LEU A 549 -4.93 31.67 0.69
CA LEU A 549 -4.55 32.15 2.02
C LEU A 549 -5.48 31.61 3.10
N ASP A 550 -6.79 31.60 2.87
CA ASP A 550 -7.79 31.04 3.79
C ASP A 550 -7.56 29.53 3.99
N GLY A 551 -7.30 28.79 2.91
CA GLY A 551 -6.94 27.38 2.95
C GLY A 551 -5.62 27.13 3.69
N MET A 552 -4.60 27.93 3.39
CA MET A 552 -3.29 27.84 4.04
C MET A 552 -3.37 28.19 5.53
N ALA A 553 -4.22 29.14 5.93
CA ALA A 553 -4.46 29.45 7.33
C ALA A 553 -5.02 28.25 8.09
N ALA A 554 -5.98 27.51 7.51
CA ALA A 554 -6.49 26.27 8.08
C ALA A 554 -5.38 25.20 8.18
N TYR A 555 -4.58 25.03 7.14
CA TYR A 555 -3.50 24.04 7.14
C TYR A 555 -2.36 24.36 8.12
N LYS A 556 -1.98 25.64 8.28
CA LYS A 556 -1.01 26.06 9.32
C LYS A 556 -1.53 25.79 10.74
N ASN A 557 -2.84 25.79 10.90
CA ASN A 557 -3.52 25.59 12.18
C ASN A 557 -4.33 24.29 12.21
N TRP A 558 -3.85 23.23 11.54
CA TRP A 558 -4.63 22.03 11.23
C TRP A 558 -5.30 21.37 12.45
N LYS A 559 -4.60 21.32 13.58
CA LYS A 559 -5.13 20.80 14.86
C LYS A 559 -6.33 21.62 15.36
N ASP A 560 -6.26 22.95 15.31
CA ASP A 560 -7.36 23.83 15.70
C ASP A 560 -8.47 23.80 14.64
N TYR A 561 -8.13 23.76 13.35
CA TYR A 561 -9.10 23.61 12.28
C TYR A 561 -10.00 22.37 12.45
N LEU A 562 -9.38 21.21 12.77
CA LEU A 562 -10.09 19.94 12.99
C LEU A 562 -10.62 19.75 14.43
N GLN A 563 -10.29 20.67 15.35
CA GLN A 563 -10.51 20.50 16.80
C GLN A 563 -9.98 19.14 17.29
N ASP A 564 -8.80 18.74 16.79
CA ASP A 564 -8.18 17.44 17.05
C ASP A 564 -6.72 17.62 17.47
N PRO A 565 -6.39 17.54 18.78
CA PRO A 565 -5.02 17.66 19.25
C PRO A 565 -4.13 16.49 18.76
N ALA A 566 -4.73 15.36 18.39
CA ALA A 566 -4.06 14.18 17.88
C ALA A 566 -3.85 14.21 16.36
N ALA A 567 -4.21 15.29 15.65
CA ALA A 567 -3.90 15.42 14.23
C ALA A 567 -2.38 15.41 14.00
N GLU A 568 -1.95 14.67 12.99
CA GLU A 568 -0.53 14.37 12.75
C GLU A 568 0.08 15.22 11.65
N ALA A 569 -0.73 15.72 10.70
CA ALA A 569 -0.22 16.49 9.58
C ALA A 569 0.46 17.79 10.06
N LYS A 570 1.66 18.06 9.52
CA LYS A 570 2.48 19.21 9.87
C LYS A 570 2.74 20.08 8.65
N PHE A 571 2.43 21.36 8.79
CA PHE A 571 2.87 22.39 7.85
C PHE A 571 4.37 22.57 7.94
N THR A 572 5.07 22.28 6.84
CA THR A 572 6.50 22.55 6.69
C THR A 572 6.65 23.80 5.86
N GLU A 573 7.10 24.90 6.48
CA GLU A 573 7.38 26.14 5.78
C GLU A 573 8.72 26.03 5.04
N THR A 574 8.70 26.18 3.72
CA THR A 574 9.89 26.04 2.86
C THR A 574 10.18 27.29 2.05
N GLY A 575 9.21 28.20 1.94
CA GLY A 575 9.25 29.26 0.92
C GLY A 575 9.13 28.69 -0.50
N ALA A 576 9.07 29.60 -1.48
CA ALA A 576 8.95 29.24 -2.89
C ALA A 576 9.67 30.23 -3.79
N LEU A 577 10.49 29.70 -4.70
CA LEU A 577 11.20 30.47 -5.71
C LEU A 577 10.51 30.33 -7.06
N TRP A 578 10.05 31.44 -7.60
CA TRP A 578 9.37 31.56 -8.88
C TRP A 578 10.33 32.11 -9.93
N MET A 579 10.79 31.24 -10.84
CA MET A 579 11.69 31.54 -11.96
C MET A 579 10.95 31.33 -13.30
N LEU A 580 9.83 32.02 -13.47
CA LEU A 580 8.87 31.74 -14.56
C LEU A 580 9.22 32.41 -15.90
N GLY A 581 10.41 33.01 -16.00
CA GLY A 581 10.91 33.66 -17.20
C GLY A 581 10.28 35.01 -17.51
N TYR A 582 9.85 35.72 -16.46
CA TYR A 582 9.32 37.08 -16.55
C TYR A 582 10.40 38.14 -16.33
N ASP A 583 10.15 39.35 -16.85
CA ASP A 583 11.00 40.50 -16.62
C ASP A 583 10.87 41.04 -15.18
N GLY A 584 11.87 41.81 -14.74
CA GLY A 584 11.87 42.39 -13.40
C GLY A 584 10.62 43.23 -13.09
N ARG A 585 10.05 43.92 -14.09
CA ARG A 585 8.85 44.74 -13.92
C ARG A 585 7.62 43.90 -13.56
N THR A 586 7.45 42.76 -14.22
CA THR A 586 6.35 41.82 -13.97
C THR A 586 6.51 41.17 -12.60
N ASN A 587 7.75 40.77 -12.25
CA ASN A 587 8.06 40.21 -10.93
C ASN A 587 7.80 41.21 -9.80
N GLU A 588 8.23 42.47 -9.93
CA GLU A 588 7.93 43.53 -8.96
C GLU A 588 6.42 43.79 -8.82
N ALA A 589 5.67 43.73 -9.92
CA ALA A 589 4.21 43.89 -9.88
C ALA A 589 3.56 42.75 -9.08
N MET A 590 4.06 41.52 -9.20
CA MET A 590 3.62 40.39 -8.39
C MET A 590 3.99 40.54 -6.91
N VAL A 591 5.22 40.97 -6.59
CA VAL A 591 5.64 41.27 -5.21
C VAL A 591 4.71 42.32 -4.58
N LYS A 592 4.41 43.41 -5.29
CA LYS A 592 3.46 44.44 -4.84
C LYS A 592 2.05 43.88 -4.66
N ARG A 593 1.64 42.90 -5.46
CA ARG A 593 0.34 42.23 -5.32
C ARG A 593 0.29 41.38 -4.05
N LEU A 594 1.29 40.53 -3.83
CA LEU A 594 1.44 39.70 -2.63
C LEU A 594 1.40 40.55 -1.36
N ALA A 595 2.08 41.72 -1.37
CA ALA A 595 2.07 42.65 -0.26
C ALA A 595 0.67 43.19 0.11
N LYS A 596 -0.27 43.31 -0.85
CA LYS A 596 -1.67 43.70 -0.56
C LYS A 596 -2.41 42.69 0.33
N PHE A 597 -1.94 41.45 0.33
CA PHE A 597 -2.49 40.35 1.12
C PHE A 597 -1.61 40.01 2.33
N ASN A 598 -0.69 40.89 2.71
CA ASN A 598 0.28 40.68 3.78
C ASN A 598 1.18 39.45 3.56
N VAL A 599 1.43 39.09 2.30
CA VAL A 599 2.40 38.05 1.93
C VAL A 599 3.73 38.73 1.60
N HIS A 600 4.77 38.39 2.37
CA HIS A 600 6.11 38.88 2.12
C HIS A 600 6.73 38.14 0.93
N ALA A 601 7.34 38.89 0.01
CA ALA A 601 8.04 38.34 -1.13
C ALA A 601 9.20 39.26 -1.55
N ASP A 602 10.29 38.66 -1.99
CA ASP A 602 11.49 39.36 -2.47
C ASP A 602 11.63 39.20 -3.98
N SER A 603 12.09 40.25 -4.66
CA SER A 603 12.55 40.14 -6.05
C SER A 603 14.06 39.89 -6.02
N LEU A 604 14.51 38.80 -6.64
CA LEU A 604 15.91 38.35 -6.56
C LEU A 604 16.59 38.39 -7.92
N ASP A 605 17.80 38.96 -7.96
CA ASP A 605 18.74 38.82 -9.06
C ASP A 605 19.68 37.62 -8.84
N ALA A 606 20.68 37.46 -9.71
CA ALA A 606 21.62 36.34 -9.64
C ALA A 606 22.48 36.35 -8.36
N ASP A 607 22.82 37.53 -7.83
CA ASP A 607 23.60 37.66 -6.60
C ASP A 607 22.75 37.34 -5.37
N GLY A 608 21.52 37.83 -5.32
CA GLY A 608 20.55 37.51 -4.27
C GLY A 608 20.23 36.01 -4.20
N LEU A 609 20.11 35.34 -5.35
CA LEU A 609 19.94 33.87 -5.41
C LEU A 609 21.15 33.12 -4.82
N ARG A 610 22.37 33.55 -5.19
CA ARG A 610 23.61 32.95 -4.67
C ARG A 610 23.75 33.13 -3.17
N GLU A 611 23.48 34.33 -2.67
CA GLU A 611 23.55 34.66 -1.25
C GLU A 611 22.53 33.83 -0.45
N MET A 612 21.29 33.74 -0.94
CA MET A 612 20.20 33.07 -0.22
C MET A 612 20.34 31.54 -0.22
N PHE A 613 20.81 30.93 -1.32
CA PHE A 613 20.82 29.47 -1.48
C PHE A 613 22.22 28.87 -1.62
N GLY A 614 23.27 29.62 -1.27
CA GLY A 614 24.65 29.14 -1.23
C GLY A 614 25.17 28.63 -2.59
N GLY A 615 24.60 29.13 -3.69
CA GLY A 615 24.96 28.70 -5.05
C GLY A 615 24.45 27.30 -5.45
N LEU A 616 23.60 26.64 -4.66
CA LEU A 616 23.01 25.34 -5.01
C LEU A 616 21.99 25.45 -6.17
N ILE A 617 21.32 26.60 -6.28
CA ILE A 617 20.39 26.91 -7.36
C ILE A 617 21.12 27.77 -8.39
N SER A 618 21.23 27.28 -9.63
CA SER A 618 21.75 28.05 -10.75
C SER A 618 20.85 29.25 -11.02
N SER A 619 21.43 30.42 -11.36
CA SER A 619 20.70 31.61 -11.81
C SER A 619 20.50 31.64 -13.33
N GLU A 620 21.27 30.82 -14.07
CA GLU A 620 21.32 30.90 -15.52
C GLU A 620 20.01 30.39 -16.15
N PRO A 621 19.48 31.06 -17.19
CA PRO A 621 18.38 30.54 -17.98
C PRO A 621 18.85 29.32 -18.79
N LEU A 622 17.94 28.40 -19.09
CA LEU A 622 18.25 27.29 -19.98
C LEU A 622 18.31 27.82 -21.43
N PRO A 623 19.36 27.50 -22.23
CA PRO A 623 19.44 27.99 -23.61
C PRO A 623 18.19 27.66 -24.42
N LYS A 624 17.70 28.65 -25.18
CA LYS A 624 16.59 28.50 -26.14
C LYS A 624 17.16 28.62 -27.52
N TYR A 625 16.68 27.80 -28.44
CA TYR A 625 17.10 27.81 -29.83
C TYR A 625 15.90 28.11 -30.74
N ASN A 626 16.11 28.88 -31.81
CA ASN A 626 15.09 29.11 -32.84
C ASN A 626 14.94 27.87 -33.75
N ALA A 627 14.05 27.94 -34.75
CA ALA A 627 13.84 26.82 -35.68
C ALA A 627 15.09 26.52 -36.54
N GLU A 628 15.97 27.51 -36.69
CA GLU A 628 17.22 27.48 -37.43
C GLU A 628 18.40 26.90 -36.60
N GLY A 629 18.20 26.70 -35.30
CA GLY A 629 19.21 26.16 -34.37
C GLY A 629 20.12 27.22 -33.73
N ASP A 630 19.88 28.51 -33.95
CA ASP A 630 20.60 29.60 -33.30
C ASP A 630 20.09 29.82 -31.87
N GLU A 631 21.01 30.09 -30.95
CA GLU A 631 20.65 30.46 -29.57
C GLU A 631 19.95 31.82 -29.55
N VAL A 632 18.78 31.86 -28.93
CA VAL A 632 17.98 33.06 -28.71
C VAL A 632 18.42 33.69 -27.40
N GLU A 633 18.89 34.94 -27.47
CA GLU A 633 19.23 35.73 -26.29
C GLU A 633 17.98 35.96 -25.42
N GLN A 634 18.10 35.64 -24.14
CA GLN A 634 17.02 35.73 -23.16
C GLN A 634 17.33 36.85 -22.17
N ASN A 635 17.09 38.09 -22.57
CA ASN A 635 17.33 39.25 -21.71
C ASN A 635 16.09 39.59 -20.88
N LEU A 636 16.04 39.11 -19.64
CA LEU A 636 14.97 39.40 -18.67
C LEU A 636 15.26 40.64 -17.80
N GLY A 637 16.45 41.22 -17.93
CA GLY A 637 16.96 42.23 -17.00
C GLY A 637 17.29 41.66 -15.61
N PRO A 638 17.68 42.54 -14.66
CA PRO A 638 17.88 42.15 -13.26
C PRO A 638 16.53 41.76 -12.61
N PHE A 639 16.60 41.00 -11.52
CA PHE A 639 15.42 40.55 -10.75
C PHE A 639 14.49 39.57 -11.47
N SER A 640 15.05 38.54 -12.11
CA SER A 640 14.33 37.52 -12.87
C SER A 640 13.56 36.49 -12.01
N ALA A 641 13.71 36.52 -10.68
CA ALA A 641 13.03 35.60 -9.78
C ALA A 641 12.24 36.32 -8.67
N VAL A 642 11.18 35.68 -8.18
CA VAL A 642 10.43 36.09 -6.99
C VAL A 642 10.52 35.00 -5.92
N TYR A 643 10.93 35.36 -4.71
CA TYR A 643 10.91 34.45 -3.56
C TYR A 643 9.72 34.78 -2.65
N GLU A 644 8.76 33.88 -2.55
CA GLU A 644 7.59 33.98 -1.68
C GLU A 644 7.89 33.34 -0.32
N HIS A 645 7.58 34.08 0.75
CA HIS A 645 7.71 33.60 2.14
C HIS A 645 6.39 33.07 2.68
N GLY A 646 6.46 32.28 3.76
CA GLY A 646 5.26 31.81 4.45
C GLY A 646 4.50 30.69 3.73
N CYS A 647 4.95 30.28 2.55
CA CYS A 647 4.43 29.14 1.79
C CYS A 647 5.22 27.85 2.11
N GLY A 648 4.67 26.70 1.76
CA GLY A 648 5.18 25.42 2.27
C GLY A 648 4.38 24.21 1.81
N HIS A 649 4.51 23.09 2.51
CA HIS A 649 3.79 21.87 2.14
C HIS A 649 3.38 21.02 3.35
N LEU A 650 2.44 20.11 3.11
CA LEU A 650 2.02 19.06 4.04
C LEU A 650 2.00 17.71 3.33
N ASP A 651 2.05 16.63 4.11
CA ASP A 651 1.76 15.31 3.59
C ASP A 651 0.24 15.12 3.38
N SER A 652 -0.15 14.90 2.12
CA SER A 652 -1.57 14.82 1.74
C SER A 652 -2.28 13.61 2.33
N SER A 653 -1.58 12.47 2.45
CA SER A 653 -2.13 11.24 3.01
C SER A 653 -2.44 11.39 4.50
N THR A 654 -1.54 12.04 5.24
CA THR A 654 -1.75 12.34 6.66
C THR A 654 -2.92 13.32 6.85
N CYS A 655 -3.03 14.37 6.03
CA CYS A 655 -4.17 15.28 6.06
C CYS A 655 -5.51 14.56 5.81
N LEU A 656 -5.54 13.61 4.87
CA LEU A 656 -6.73 12.80 4.56
C LEU A 656 -7.16 11.93 5.75
N SER A 657 -6.20 11.25 6.38
CA SER A 657 -6.45 10.44 7.58
C SER A 657 -6.97 11.29 8.75
N ASP A 658 -6.36 12.44 9.00
CA ASP A 658 -6.75 13.36 10.07
C ASP A 658 -8.19 13.86 9.90
N ILE A 659 -8.55 14.33 8.71
CA ILE A 659 -9.89 14.87 8.48
C ILE A 659 -10.96 13.77 8.42
N LEU A 660 -10.63 12.56 7.94
CA LEU A 660 -11.55 11.43 8.04
C LEU A 660 -11.87 11.10 9.49
N ARG A 661 -10.85 11.04 10.35
CA ARG A 661 -11.04 10.81 11.79
C ARG A 661 -11.91 11.92 12.40
N ALA A 662 -11.66 13.18 12.05
CA ALA A 662 -12.49 14.31 12.52
C ALA A 662 -13.95 14.18 12.05
N CYS A 663 -14.18 13.82 10.78
CA CYS A 663 -15.52 13.57 10.25
C CYS A 663 -16.24 12.43 11.00
N GLN A 664 -15.57 11.30 11.21
CA GLN A 664 -16.13 10.14 11.91
C GLN A 664 -16.43 10.46 13.38
N ARG A 665 -15.52 11.15 14.07
CA ARG A 665 -15.70 11.65 15.44
C ARG A 665 -16.95 12.51 15.55
N ASP A 666 -17.16 13.38 14.57
CA ASP A 666 -18.29 14.32 14.57
C ASP A 666 -19.58 13.66 14.07
N GLY A 667 -19.58 12.36 13.76
CA GLY A 667 -20.75 11.56 13.41
C GLY A 667 -21.15 11.63 11.92
N ILE A 668 -20.23 11.96 11.03
CA ILE A 668 -20.42 11.92 9.58
C ILE A 668 -20.22 10.48 9.11
N ASP A 669 -21.15 9.97 8.32
CA ASP A 669 -21.13 8.60 7.82
C ASP A 669 -20.32 8.52 6.51
N VAL A 670 -19.04 8.15 6.62
CA VAL A 670 -18.15 7.97 5.47
C VAL A 670 -18.12 6.49 5.08
N ARG A 671 -18.58 6.18 3.87
CA ARG A 671 -18.73 4.80 3.37
C ARG A 671 -17.83 4.53 2.19
N PHE A 672 -16.95 3.55 2.33
CA PHE A 672 -16.07 3.05 1.28
C PHE A 672 -16.75 2.00 0.41
N LYS A 673 -16.17 1.71 -0.76
CA LYS A 673 -16.70 0.75 -1.74
C LYS A 673 -18.12 1.05 -2.21
N GLN A 674 -18.47 2.33 -2.20
CA GLN A 674 -19.77 2.84 -2.59
C GLN A 674 -19.63 3.56 -3.94
N LYS A 675 -19.66 2.79 -5.04
CA LYS A 675 -19.64 3.37 -6.38
C LYS A 675 -21.02 3.86 -6.80
N VAL A 676 -21.15 5.18 -6.98
CA VAL A 676 -22.39 5.83 -7.42
C VAL A 676 -22.52 5.67 -8.93
N GLY A 677 -23.59 5.01 -9.37
CA GLY A 677 -23.92 4.79 -10.78
C GLY A 677 -24.79 5.89 -11.39
N GLY A 678 -25.42 6.74 -10.59
CA GLY A 678 -26.13 7.91 -11.08
C GLY A 678 -26.80 8.77 -10.01
N ILE A 679 -27.28 9.93 -10.43
CA ILE A 679 -28.07 10.86 -9.62
C ILE A 679 -29.55 10.58 -9.85
N GLU A 680 -30.32 10.51 -8.77
CA GLU A 680 -31.78 10.37 -8.85
C GLU A 680 -32.43 11.75 -8.89
N LEU A 681 -33.37 11.93 -9.82
CA LEU A 681 -34.08 13.19 -10.02
C LEU A 681 -35.56 13.08 -9.62
N ALA A 682 -36.12 14.18 -9.15
CA ALA A 682 -37.54 14.37 -8.88
C ALA A 682 -38.09 15.55 -9.69
N ASP A 683 -39.41 15.73 -9.62
CA ASP A 683 -40.15 16.83 -10.26
C ASP A 683 -39.77 17.02 -11.74
N CYS A 684 -39.92 15.94 -12.53
CA CYS A 684 -39.61 15.93 -13.96
C CYS A 684 -38.16 16.34 -14.32
N GLY A 685 -37.22 16.22 -13.39
CA GLY A 685 -35.82 16.56 -13.59
C GLY A 685 -35.39 17.91 -12.98
N GLU A 686 -36.30 18.64 -12.33
CA GLU A 686 -36.01 19.98 -11.81
C GLU A 686 -35.19 19.97 -10.51
N ARG A 687 -35.19 18.87 -9.75
CA ARG A 687 -34.44 18.75 -8.50
C ARG A 687 -33.89 17.35 -8.24
N VAL A 688 -32.90 17.26 -7.35
CA VAL A 688 -32.33 15.98 -6.90
C VAL A 688 -33.24 15.28 -5.88
N ALA A 689 -33.24 13.95 -5.92
CA ALA A 689 -33.91 13.08 -4.96
C ALA A 689 -32.92 12.20 -4.17
N GLY A 690 -31.67 12.09 -4.62
CA GLY A 690 -30.63 11.31 -4.00
C GLY A 690 -29.64 10.76 -5.02
N VAL A 691 -28.99 9.64 -4.68
CA VAL A 691 -28.06 8.93 -5.56
C VAL A 691 -28.40 7.45 -5.65
N ARG A 692 -28.10 6.86 -6.81
CA ARG A 692 -28.20 5.42 -7.09
C ARG A 692 -26.82 4.82 -7.16
N MET A 693 -26.59 3.78 -6.37
CA MET A 693 -25.39 2.96 -6.39
C MET A 693 -25.38 2.08 -7.64
N GLU A 694 -24.19 1.61 -8.08
CA GLU A 694 -24.10 0.67 -9.19
C GLU A 694 -24.83 -0.66 -8.93
N ASP A 695 -24.95 -1.07 -7.67
CA ASP A 695 -25.71 -2.27 -7.27
C ASP A 695 -27.22 -2.04 -7.18
N GLY A 696 -27.71 -0.85 -7.56
CA GLY A 696 -29.13 -0.50 -7.60
C GLY A 696 -29.70 0.03 -6.28
N ARG A 697 -28.93 0.03 -5.17
CA ARG A 697 -29.38 0.68 -3.92
C ARG A 697 -29.53 2.19 -4.14
N VAL A 698 -30.55 2.79 -3.52
CA VAL A 698 -30.80 4.23 -3.59
C VAL A 698 -30.65 4.85 -2.21
N LEU A 699 -29.92 5.97 -2.14
CA LEU A 699 -29.81 6.79 -0.94
C LEU A 699 -30.51 8.12 -1.20
N SER A 700 -31.67 8.31 -0.57
CA SER A 700 -32.47 9.53 -0.75
C SER A 700 -31.88 10.72 0.00
N SER A 701 -31.80 11.87 -0.66
CA SER A 701 -31.32 13.12 -0.07
C SER A 701 -31.78 14.33 -0.89
N PRO A 702 -32.16 15.45 -0.23
CA PRO A 702 -32.51 16.69 -0.92
C PRO A 702 -31.28 17.47 -1.42
N VAL A 703 -30.08 17.11 -0.97
CA VAL A 703 -28.82 17.75 -1.36
C VAL A 703 -27.80 16.70 -1.78
N VAL A 704 -27.26 16.81 -3.00
CA VAL A 704 -26.18 15.96 -3.50
C VAL A 704 -25.02 16.84 -3.96
N ILE A 705 -23.82 16.58 -3.44
CA ILE A 705 -22.60 17.28 -3.82
C ILE A 705 -21.71 16.35 -4.65
N ASN A 706 -21.49 16.71 -5.91
CA ASN A 706 -20.57 16.02 -6.81
C ASN A 706 -19.14 16.55 -6.60
N ALA A 707 -18.40 15.86 -5.73
CA ALA A 707 -16.97 16.08 -5.47
C ALA A 707 -16.11 14.89 -5.99
N SER A 708 -16.57 14.21 -7.05
CA SER A 708 -16.05 12.91 -7.47
C SER A 708 -14.73 12.99 -8.27
N GLY A 709 -14.00 14.10 -8.20
CA GLY A 709 -12.73 14.29 -8.91
C GLY A 709 -12.81 13.95 -10.41
N PRO A 710 -11.90 13.13 -10.95
CA PRO A 710 -11.87 12.73 -12.36
C PRO A 710 -13.17 12.09 -12.91
N TRP A 711 -14.05 11.56 -12.07
CA TRP A 711 -15.31 10.95 -12.52
C TRP A 711 -16.46 11.94 -12.69
N PHE A 712 -16.20 13.24 -12.52
CA PHE A 712 -17.18 14.32 -12.47
C PHE A 712 -18.21 14.31 -13.60
N ASN A 713 -17.74 14.29 -14.85
CA ASN A 713 -18.60 14.37 -16.03
C ASN A 713 -19.47 13.12 -16.18
N LYS A 714 -18.93 11.94 -15.85
CA LYS A 714 -19.69 10.68 -15.88
C LYS A 714 -20.91 10.78 -14.97
N LEU A 715 -20.76 11.38 -13.79
CA LEU A 715 -21.86 11.57 -12.85
C LEU A 715 -22.83 12.69 -13.27
N ASN A 716 -22.34 13.86 -13.71
CA ASN A 716 -23.19 14.95 -14.19
C ASN A 716 -24.09 14.54 -15.37
N ALA A 717 -23.55 13.72 -16.28
CA ALA A 717 -24.30 13.21 -17.43
C ALA A 717 -25.55 12.42 -17.02
N THR A 718 -25.53 11.74 -15.86
CA THR A 718 -26.69 11.00 -15.35
C THR A 718 -27.85 11.89 -14.91
N ALA A 719 -27.56 13.16 -14.61
CA ALA A 719 -28.54 14.18 -14.24
C ALA A 719 -28.86 15.16 -15.39
N GLY A 720 -28.27 14.97 -16.57
CA GLY A 720 -28.40 15.93 -17.68
C GLY A 720 -27.80 17.31 -17.37
N VAL A 721 -26.84 17.38 -16.45
CA VAL A 721 -26.17 18.65 -16.09
C VAL A 721 -25.04 18.92 -17.07
N ASP A 722 -25.12 20.09 -17.70
CA ASP A 722 -24.05 20.70 -18.48
C ASP A 722 -23.63 22.03 -17.84
N LEU A 723 -22.34 22.31 -17.78
CA LEU A 723 -21.75 23.48 -17.11
C LEU A 723 -21.15 24.45 -18.13
N SER A 724 -20.78 25.67 -17.69
CA SER A 724 -20.23 26.67 -18.62
C SER A 724 -18.82 26.37 -19.12
N THR A 725 -18.08 25.49 -18.45
CA THR A 725 -16.70 25.14 -18.79
C THR A 725 -16.48 23.64 -18.85
N THR A 726 -15.55 23.20 -19.68
CA THR A 726 -15.21 21.79 -19.89
C THR A 726 -14.12 21.36 -18.91
N ALA A 727 -14.44 20.42 -18.01
CA ALA A 727 -13.48 19.88 -17.05
C ALA A 727 -13.13 18.43 -17.43
N LEU A 728 -11.86 18.11 -17.68
CA LEU A 728 -11.45 16.78 -18.18
C LEU A 728 -10.48 16.08 -17.22
N PRO A 729 -10.52 14.73 -17.13
CA PRO A 729 -9.52 13.94 -16.45
C PRO A 729 -8.21 14.01 -17.22
N THR A 730 -7.19 14.57 -16.60
CA THR A 730 -5.89 14.80 -17.24
C THR A 730 -4.81 14.13 -16.44
N ARG A 731 -3.99 13.31 -17.11
CA ARG A 731 -2.88 12.60 -16.50
C ARG A 731 -1.71 13.55 -16.24
N ILE A 732 -1.16 13.45 -15.04
CA ILE A 732 -0.03 14.23 -14.54
C ILE A 732 1.02 13.25 -14.04
N GLN A 733 2.29 13.56 -14.29
CA GLN A 733 3.42 12.70 -13.94
C GLN A 733 4.35 13.41 -12.96
N VAL A 734 4.85 12.66 -11.99
CA VAL A 734 5.71 13.18 -10.92
C VAL A 734 6.89 12.23 -10.72
N GLY A 735 8.08 12.81 -10.60
CA GLY A 735 9.32 12.14 -10.26
C GLY A 735 9.72 12.39 -8.81
N HIS A 736 10.41 11.41 -8.24
CA HIS A 736 10.97 11.43 -6.90
C HIS A 736 12.42 10.98 -6.96
N LYS A 737 13.28 11.68 -6.23
CA LYS A 737 14.69 11.33 -6.10
C LYS A 737 15.14 11.57 -4.68
N TRP A 738 15.88 10.63 -4.08
CA TRP A 738 16.53 10.89 -2.80
C TRP A 738 17.67 11.89 -2.97
N ILE A 739 17.75 12.83 -2.04
CA ILE A 739 18.70 13.94 -2.09
C ILE A 739 19.51 14.07 -0.80
N PRO A 740 20.74 14.58 -0.88
CA PRO A 740 21.51 14.95 0.30
C PRO A 740 20.82 16.02 1.16
N GLU A 741 21.22 16.11 2.43
CA GLU A 741 20.60 17.00 3.43
C GLU A 741 20.71 18.48 3.04
N GLU A 742 21.80 18.90 2.38
CA GLU A 742 21.99 20.28 1.94
C GLU A 742 20.91 20.74 0.94
N PHE A 743 20.38 19.83 0.12
CA PHE A 743 19.29 20.13 -0.81
C PHE A 743 17.92 20.10 -0.12
N CYS A 744 17.80 19.49 1.07
CA CYS A 744 16.54 19.42 1.81
C CYS A 744 16.11 20.77 2.39
N LYS A 745 17.02 21.75 2.43
CA LYS A 745 16.78 23.13 2.90
C LYS A 745 16.39 24.08 1.78
N LEU A 746 16.42 23.62 0.52
CA LEU A 746 16.01 24.44 -0.61
C LEU A 746 14.49 24.68 -0.56
N PRO A 747 14.02 25.80 -1.13
CA PRO A 747 12.59 26.06 -1.22
C PRO A 747 11.93 25.16 -2.26
N PHE A 748 10.61 25.23 -2.33
CA PHE A 748 9.94 24.89 -3.57
C PHE A 748 10.48 25.77 -4.69
N VAL A 749 10.72 25.23 -5.88
CA VAL A 749 11.14 26.02 -7.05
C VAL A 749 10.22 25.68 -8.20
N ALA A 750 9.74 26.70 -8.92
CA ALA A 750 9.11 26.54 -10.23
C ALA A 750 9.87 27.37 -11.26
N ASP A 751 10.28 26.70 -12.34
CA ASP A 751 11.14 27.21 -13.38
C ASP A 751 10.48 27.00 -14.74
N GLY A 752 10.23 28.11 -15.45
CA GLY A 752 9.62 28.11 -16.78
C GLY A 752 10.60 27.81 -17.92
N TRP A 753 11.89 27.65 -17.63
CA TRP A 753 12.92 27.42 -18.64
C TRP A 753 13.10 25.93 -18.96
N GLY A 754 13.49 25.65 -20.21
CA GLY A 754 13.78 24.31 -20.70
C GLY A 754 12.67 23.65 -21.50
N PRO A 755 12.94 22.46 -22.07
CA PRO A 755 12.03 21.73 -22.95
C PRO A 755 10.77 21.23 -22.25
N SER A 756 10.71 21.20 -20.92
CA SER A 756 9.51 20.83 -20.17
C SER A 756 9.15 21.80 -19.05
N GLY A 757 9.99 22.79 -18.75
CA GLY A 757 9.93 23.48 -17.46
C GLY A 757 10.05 22.49 -16.29
N ILE A 758 10.28 22.98 -15.08
CA ILE A 758 10.34 22.10 -13.91
C ILE A 758 9.84 22.80 -12.66
N TYR A 759 9.09 22.09 -11.84
CA TYR A 759 9.02 22.38 -10.43
C TYR A 759 9.71 21.29 -9.63
N PHE A 760 10.31 21.67 -8.50
CA PHE A 760 10.78 20.70 -7.53
C PHE A 760 10.55 21.18 -6.09
N MET A 761 10.38 20.23 -5.18
CA MET A 761 10.04 20.47 -3.80
C MET A 761 10.79 19.47 -2.92
N PRO A 762 11.76 19.93 -2.13
CA PRO A 762 12.43 19.09 -1.14
C PRO A 762 11.47 18.71 -0.01
N ARG A 763 11.58 17.46 0.45
CA ARG A 763 10.87 16.91 1.60
C ARG A 763 11.90 16.43 2.62
N ALA A 764 12.22 17.31 3.57
CA ALA A 764 13.21 17.01 4.61
C ALA A 764 12.83 15.81 5.49
N ALA A 765 11.54 15.50 5.65
CA ALA A 765 11.07 14.39 6.48
C ALA A 765 11.58 13.01 6.01
N ASN A 766 11.89 12.86 4.71
CA ASN A 766 12.32 11.59 4.12
C ASN A 766 13.48 11.74 3.12
N ASN A 767 14.16 12.89 3.11
CA ASN A 767 15.26 13.23 2.21
C ASN A 767 14.93 13.01 0.73
N GLN A 768 13.73 13.39 0.30
CA GLN A 768 13.31 13.25 -1.10
C GLN A 768 13.08 14.61 -1.76
N LEU A 769 13.42 14.69 -3.03
CA LEU A 769 13.01 15.75 -3.94
C LEU A 769 11.87 15.24 -4.80
N VAL A 770 10.72 15.92 -4.73
CA VAL A 770 9.57 15.68 -5.60
C VAL A 770 9.65 16.67 -6.75
N PHE A 771 9.48 16.24 -7.99
CA PHE A 771 9.58 17.13 -9.14
C PHE A 771 8.61 16.76 -10.27
N GLY A 772 8.22 17.74 -11.06
CA GLY A 772 7.32 17.58 -12.19
C GLY A 772 7.41 18.77 -13.14
N SER A 773 6.60 18.77 -14.19
CA SER A 773 6.58 19.88 -15.17
C SER A 773 5.73 21.06 -14.70
N VAL A 774 6.07 22.25 -15.20
CA VAL A 774 5.19 23.44 -15.16
C VAL A 774 4.58 23.76 -16.54
N ASP A 775 4.97 23.02 -17.58
CA ASP A 775 4.53 23.21 -18.96
C ASP A 775 3.21 22.46 -19.21
N HIS A 776 2.24 23.21 -19.74
CA HIS A 776 0.91 22.73 -20.09
C HIS A 776 0.89 21.46 -20.96
N ARG A 777 1.92 21.20 -21.79
CA ARG A 777 1.98 19.99 -22.63
C ARG A 777 1.96 18.72 -21.78
N PHE A 778 2.63 18.74 -20.63
CA PHE A 778 2.65 17.62 -19.67
C PHE A 778 1.43 17.62 -18.74
N GLU A 779 0.53 18.61 -18.90
CA GLU A 779 -0.77 18.73 -18.24
C GLU A 779 -1.93 18.70 -19.25
N SER A 780 -1.77 17.98 -20.37
CA SER A 780 -2.77 17.96 -21.46
C SER A 780 -3.26 16.57 -21.88
N GLU A 781 -2.66 15.49 -21.36
CA GLU A 781 -3.06 14.13 -21.71
C GLU A 781 -4.41 13.78 -21.07
N ILE A 782 -5.49 13.85 -21.85
CA ILE A 782 -6.83 13.45 -21.42
C ILE A 782 -6.93 11.92 -21.39
N VAL A 783 -7.39 11.37 -20.27
CA VAL A 783 -7.45 9.92 -20.05
C VAL A 783 -8.81 9.45 -19.53
N ASP A 784 -9.10 8.15 -19.64
CA ASP A 784 -10.23 7.55 -18.93
C ASP A 784 -9.83 7.35 -17.45
N PRO A 785 -10.59 7.89 -16.48
CA PRO A 785 -10.25 7.76 -15.08
C PRO A 785 -10.29 6.33 -14.54
N ASP A 786 -10.91 5.39 -15.25
CA ASP A 786 -10.90 3.98 -14.89
C ASP A 786 -9.72 3.21 -15.54
N VAL A 787 -9.08 3.76 -16.58
CA VAL A 787 -8.02 3.08 -17.35
C VAL A 787 -6.99 4.08 -17.91
N TYR A 788 -5.81 4.15 -17.27
CA TYR A 788 -4.67 4.95 -17.74
C TYR A 788 -3.33 4.38 -17.27
N ASN A 789 -2.22 4.81 -17.87
CA ASN A 789 -0.88 4.43 -17.42
C ASN A 789 -0.54 5.16 -16.11
N THR A 790 -0.14 4.46 -15.05
CA THR A 790 0.20 5.05 -13.74
C THR A 790 1.71 5.18 -13.51
N SER A 791 2.53 4.89 -14.53
CA SER A 791 3.98 5.04 -14.48
C SER A 791 4.43 6.42 -14.96
N LEU A 792 5.62 6.85 -14.56
CA LEU A 792 6.33 7.97 -15.21
C LEU A 792 6.93 7.49 -16.53
N ASP A 793 6.64 8.21 -17.61
CA ASP A 793 7.12 7.84 -18.94
C ASP A 793 8.63 8.12 -19.08
N PRO A 794 9.39 7.27 -19.81
CA PRO A 794 10.84 7.42 -19.92
C PRO A 794 11.33 8.73 -20.56
N ASP A 795 10.61 9.24 -21.56
CA ASP A 795 10.90 10.51 -22.24
C ASP A 795 10.60 11.71 -21.33
N VAL A 796 9.46 11.69 -20.66
CA VAL A 796 9.08 12.70 -19.65
C VAL A 796 10.11 12.73 -18.51
N LYS A 797 10.56 11.57 -18.03
CA LYS A 797 11.62 11.45 -17.04
C LYS A 797 12.91 12.12 -17.53
N GLN A 798 13.32 11.88 -18.78
CA GLN A 798 14.53 12.48 -19.33
C GLN A 798 14.44 14.00 -19.40
N ASP A 799 13.30 14.54 -19.83
CA ASP A 799 13.08 16.00 -19.89
C ASP A 799 13.11 16.63 -18.50
N TYR A 800 12.52 15.98 -17.49
CA TYR A 800 12.55 16.47 -16.11
C TYR A 800 13.98 16.53 -15.58
N LEU A 801 14.79 15.51 -15.85
CA LEU A 801 16.18 15.48 -15.40
C LEU A 801 17.04 16.54 -16.08
N ASN A 802 16.81 16.81 -17.36
CA ASN A 802 17.52 17.86 -18.08
C ASN A 802 17.28 19.23 -17.43
N CYS A 803 16.02 19.57 -17.14
CA CYS A 803 15.67 20.82 -16.46
C CYS A 803 16.17 20.83 -15.00
N LEU A 804 16.03 19.72 -14.29
CA LEU A 804 16.43 19.60 -12.89
C LEU A 804 17.94 19.78 -12.69
N PHE A 805 18.77 19.08 -13.48
CA PHE A 805 20.23 19.18 -13.37
C PHE A 805 20.77 20.50 -13.92
N HIS A 806 20.03 21.20 -14.79
CA HIS A 806 20.36 22.58 -15.15
C HIS A 806 20.19 23.50 -13.94
N ARG A 807 19.07 23.38 -13.22
CA ARG A 807 18.77 24.24 -12.07
C ARG A 807 19.57 23.88 -10.82
N LEU A 808 19.87 22.60 -10.62
CA LEU A 808 20.69 22.08 -9.51
C LEU A 808 21.95 21.38 -10.07
N PRO A 809 22.96 22.14 -10.55
CA PRO A 809 24.11 21.59 -11.26
C PRO A 809 25.00 20.69 -10.39
N THR A 810 24.96 20.88 -9.07
CA THR A 810 25.69 20.08 -8.08
C THR A 810 24.87 18.92 -7.53
N LEU A 811 23.62 18.74 -7.95
CA LEU A 811 22.80 17.61 -7.52
C LEU A 811 23.42 16.30 -8.01
N PRO A 812 23.60 15.29 -7.13
CA PRO A 812 24.12 13.99 -7.54
C PRO A 812 23.30 13.38 -8.67
N ARG A 813 23.97 12.95 -9.74
CA ARG A 813 23.30 12.37 -10.92
C ARG A 813 22.92 10.92 -10.68
N GLU A 814 23.72 10.22 -9.88
CA GLU A 814 23.46 8.87 -9.39
C GLU A 814 22.26 8.80 -8.44
N GLY A 815 21.65 7.62 -8.36
CA GLY A 815 20.48 7.35 -7.51
C GLY A 815 19.21 7.14 -8.32
N GLU A 816 18.34 6.30 -7.77
CA GLU A 816 17.04 5.95 -8.34
C GLU A 816 16.16 7.19 -8.53
N ILE A 817 15.42 7.19 -9.63
CA ILE A 817 14.32 8.11 -9.85
C ILE A 817 13.08 7.26 -10.00
N VAL A 818 12.28 7.27 -8.93
CA VAL A 818 10.95 6.69 -8.89
C VAL A 818 10.00 7.71 -9.50
N GLY A 819 9.03 7.26 -10.27
CA GLY A 819 7.99 8.16 -10.73
C GLY A 819 6.66 7.46 -10.87
N PHE A 820 5.61 8.23 -10.67
CA PHE A 820 4.24 7.78 -10.84
C PHE A 820 3.47 8.79 -11.68
N SER A 821 2.31 8.38 -12.15
CA SER A 821 1.32 9.27 -12.72
C SER A 821 -0.05 9.03 -12.14
N SER A 822 -0.80 10.12 -12.03
CA SER A 822 -2.18 10.15 -11.52
C SER A 822 -2.95 11.23 -12.28
N MET A 823 -4.15 11.58 -11.83
CA MET A 823 -5.02 12.50 -12.57
C MET A 823 -5.41 13.72 -11.76
N TYR A 824 -5.54 14.85 -12.44
CA TYR A 824 -6.35 15.98 -12.01
C TYR A 824 -7.62 16.08 -12.86
N THR A 825 -8.61 16.80 -12.37
CA THR A 825 -9.66 17.33 -13.23
C THR A 825 -9.26 18.74 -13.65
N VAL A 826 -8.93 18.93 -14.92
CA VAL A 826 -8.45 20.21 -15.48
C VAL A 826 -9.60 20.91 -16.18
N ASN A 827 -9.93 22.12 -15.74
CA ASN A 827 -10.79 23.04 -16.48
C ASN A 827 -10.03 23.56 -17.71
N GLN A 828 -10.49 23.18 -18.90
CA GLN A 828 -9.85 23.48 -20.18
C GLN A 828 -10.02 24.96 -20.59
N ASP A 829 -10.99 25.66 -20.01
CA ASP A 829 -11.30 27.03 -20.36
C ASP A 829 -10.39 28.02 -19.65
N ASP A 830 -10.23 27.88 -18.33
CA ASP A 830 -9.51 28.85 -17.52
C ASP A 830 -8.82 28.32 -16.26
N VAL A 831 -8.64 26.99 -16.14
CA VAL A 831 -7.97 26.31 -15.03
C VAL A 831 -8.54 26.54 -13.61
N HIS A 832 -9.64 27.30 -13.45
CA HIS A 832 -10.30 27.56 -12.17
C HIS A 832 -11.50 26.63 -11.95
N PRO A 833 -11.81 26.25 -10.70
CA PRO A 833 -12.86 25.27 -10.42
C PRO A 833 -14.27 25.82 -10.67
N MET A 834 -15.23 24.88 -10.75
CA MET A 834 -16.67 25.11 -10.80
C MET A 834 -17.26 24.64 -9.48
N ILE A 835 -17.82 25.59 -8.73
CA ILE A 835 -18.29 25.42 -7.35
C ILE A 835 -19.63 26.12 -7.21
N GLY A 836 -20.68 25.36 -6.90
CA GLY A 836 -22.01 25.90 -6.61
C GLY A 836 -23.15 24.99 -7.03
N GLU A 837 -24.38 25.46 -6.81
CA GLU A 837 -25.59 24.76 -7.20
C GLU A 837 -25.77 24.77 -8.73
N THR A 838 -26.19 23.63 -9.28
CA THR A 838 -26.49 23.47 -10.70
C THR A 838 -27.92 23.94 -11.01
N ARG A 839 -28.34 23.89 -12.28
CA ARG A 839 -29.74 24.14 -12.66
C ARG A 839 -30.71 23.08 -12.13
N VAL A 840 -30.22 21.91 -11.72
CA VAL A 840 -30.99 20.91 -11.00
C VAL A 840 -30.93 21.26 -9.51
N GLY A 841 -32.05 21.67 -8.93
CA GLY A 841 -32.13 22.11 -7.54
C GLY A 841 -31.64 21.04 -6.57
N GLY A 842 -30.81 21.44 -5.60
CA GLY A 842 -30.17 20.57 -4.62
C GLY A 842 -28.96 19.78 -5.14
N LEU A 843 -28.62 19.83 -6.43
CA LEU A 843 -27.40 19.22 -6.97
C LEU A 843 -26.29 20.27 -7.09
N TRP A 844 -25.16 19.99 -6.44
CA TRP A 844 -24.01 20.89 -6.34
C TRP A 844 -22.81 20.32 -7.10
N ALA A 845 -22.16 21.16 -7.90
CA ALA A 845 -20.89 20.86 -8.54
C ALA A 845 -19.74 21.40 -7.68
N CYS A 846 -18.69 20.60 -7.49
CA CYS A 846 -17.45 21.03 -6.85
C CYS A 846 -16.25 20.29 -7.48
N ASN A 847 -15.72 20.80 -8.59
CA ASN A 847 -14.68 20.10 -9.35
C ASN A 847 -13.85 21.02 -10.27
N GLY A 848 -12.94 20.44 -11.06
CA GLY A 848 -12.16 21.14 -12.09
C GLY A 848 -11.04 22.02 -11.55
N PHE A 849 -10.41 21.59 -10.47
CA PHE A 849 -9.44 22.38 -9.74
C PHE A 849 -8.08 22.55 -10.43
N SER A 850 -7.76 21.82 -11.50
CA SER A 850 -6.52 22.00 -12.29
C SER A 850 -5.26 22.15 -11.43
N GLY A 851 -5.01 21.25 -10.47
CA GLY A 851 -3.83 21.33 -9.57
C GLY A 851 -3.96 22.24 -8.32
N HIS A 852 -5.03 23.03 -8.20
CA HIS A 852 -5.29 23.90 -7.04
C HIS A 852 -5.97 23.17 -5.87
N GLY A 853 -6.59 22.01 -6.11
CA GLY A 853 -7.66 21.47 -5.26
C GLY A 853 -7.27 21.23 -3.81
N PHE A 854 -6.08 20.66 -3.56
CA PHE A 854 -5.61 20.42 -2.19
C PHE A 854 -5.44 21.74 -1.42
N LYS A 855 -4.94 22.79 -2.07
CA LYS A 855 -4.65 24.09 -1.43
C LYS A 855 -5.91 24.80 -0.96
N LEU A 856 -6.95 24.72 -1.79
CA LEU A 856 -8.19 25.46 -1.58
C LEU A 856 -9.21 24.68 -0.73
N ALA A 857 -8.97 23.39 -0.45
CA ALA A 857 -9.99 22.49 0.10
C ALA A 857 -10.65 22.98 1.40
N PRO A 858 -9.93 23.52 2.41
CA PRO A 858 -10.59 24.03 3.62
C PRO A 858 -11.52 25.23 3.33
N ALA A 859 -11.04 26.20 2.55
CA ALA A 859 -11.80 27.40 2.22
C ALA A 859 -13.01 27.10 1.33
N VAL A 860 -12.85 26.20 0.36
CA VAL A 860 -13.95 25.72 -0.50
C VAL A 860 -14.96 24.92 0.31
N GLY A 861 -14.51 24.06 1.23
CA GLY A 861 -15.40 23.35 2.15
C GLY A 861 -16.29 24.32 2.93
N SER A 862 -15.69 25.41 3.44
CA SER A 862 -16.43 26.47 4.11
C SER A 862 -17.42 27.17 3.18
N LEU A 863 -16.98 27.57 1.97
CA LEU A 863 -17.82 28.24 0.98
C LEU A 863 -19.06 27.41 0.62
N VAL A 864 -18.87 26.13 0.26
CA VAL A 864 -19.96 25.24 -0.14
C VAL A 864 -20.92 25.02 1.03
N ALA A 865 -20.40 24.77 2.24
CA ALA A 865 -21.24 24.60 3.42
C ALA A 865 -22.03 25.88 3.76
N GLN A 866 -21.41 27.06 3.63
CA GLN A 866 -22.07 28.35 3.81
C GLN A 866 -23.17 28.57 2.78
N GLN A 867 -22.93 28.23 1.51
CA GLN A 867 -23.94 28.36 0.45
C GLN A 867 -25.13 27.40 0.66
N ILE A 868 -24.88 26.17 1.11
CA ILE A 868 -25.95 25.19 1.37
C ILE A 868 -26.76 25.58 2.62
N THR A 869 -26.09 25.93 3.72
CA THR A 869 -26.76 26.16 5.01
C THR A 869 -27.22 27.61 5.21
N GLN A 870 -26.70 28.55 4.42
CA GLN A 870 -26.87 30.00 4.61
C GLN A 870 -26.37 30.49 6.00
N VAL A 871 -25.48 29.74 6.63
CA VAL A 871 -24.90 30.05 7.95
C VAL A 871 -23.40 30.38 7.78
N LYS A 872 -23.01 31.57 8.25
CA LYS A 872 -21.60 31.91 8.52
C LYS A 872 -21.24 31.52 9.95
N THR A 873 -20.02 31.04 10.13
CA THR A 873 -19.36 30.76 11.40
C THR A 873 -18.40 31.89 11.77
N ASP A 874 -17.81 31.84 12.96
CA ASP A 874 -16.88 32.83 13.49
C ASP A 874 -15.43 32.60 13.05
N ARG A 875 -15.10 31.42 12.54
CA ARG A 875 -13.73 30.99 12.19
C ARG A 875 -13.71 30.12 10.95
N TRP A 876 -12.62 30.24 10.18
CA TRP A 876 -12.36 29.44 8.97
C TRP A 876 -13.30 29.74 7.79
N GLU A 877 -13.85 30.95 7.76
CA GLU A 877 -14.65 31.45 6.64
C GLU A 877 -13.78 32.00 5.52
N THR A 878 -14.37 32.09 4.33
CA THR A 878 -13.80 32.81 3.19
C THR A 878 -14.74 33.94 2.79
N ASP A 879 -14.16 35.11 2.47
CA ASP A 879 -14.91 36.27 1.99
C ASP A 879 -14.83 36.43 0.46
N VAL A 880 -14.38 35.39 -0.24
CA VAL A 880 -14.41 35.39 -1.71
C VAL A 880 -15.86 35.37 -2.19
N PRO A 881 -16.25 36.21 -3.18
CA PRO A 881 -17.60 36.21 -3.72
C PRO A 881 -18.06 34.81 -4.16
N GLN A 882 -19.27 34.44 -3.75
CA GLN A 882 -19.83 33.09 -3.95
C GLN A 882 -19.98 32.71 -5.42
N ASP A 883 -20.14 33.70 -6.30
CA ASP A 883 -20.31 33.56 -7.75
C ASP A 883 -18.97 33.52 -8.51
N PHE A 884 -17.85 33.89 -7.90
CA PHE A 884 -16.53 33.93 -8.55
C PHE A 884 -16.13 32.58 -9.17
N MET A 885 -16.48 31.47 -8.52
CA MET A 885 -16.25 30.09 -9.00
C MET A 885 -17.54 29.40 -9.43
N GLY A 886 -18.63 30.15 -9.63
CA GLY A 886 -19.96 29.58 -9.94
C GLY A 886 -19.94 28.66 -11.17
N PRO A 887 -20.76 27.59 -11.19
CA PRO A 887 -20.74 26.57 -12.26
C PRO A 887 -21.23 27.07 -13.63
N TYR A 888 -21.77 28.30 -13.69
CA TYR A 888 -22.28 28.95 -14.90
C TYR A 888 -21.64 30.31 -15.17
N ARG A 889 -20.53 30.62 -14.49
CA ARG A 889 -19.80 31.87 -14.71
C ARG A 889 -19.21 31.89 -16.12
N GLN A 890 -18.94 33.09 -16.63
CA GLN A 890 -18.10 33.23 -17.83
C GLN A 890 -16.67 32.79 -17.51
N PRO A 891 -15.97 32.12 -18.45
CA PRO A 891 -14.57 31.79 -18.27
C PRO A 891 -13.72 33.02 -17.95
N LEU A 892 -12.78 32.87 -17.02
CA LEU A 892 -11.84 33.92 -16.67
C LEU A 892 -10.84 34.11 -17.82
N ASN A 893 -10.51 35.36 -18.12
CA ASN A 893 -9.56 35.68 -19.18
C ASN A 893 -8.12 35.55 -18.66
N LEU A 894 -7.44 34.47 -19.06
CA LEU A 894 -6.04 34.18 -18.73
C LEU A 894 -5.14 34.30 -19.96
N LYS A 895 -3.92 34.81 -19.75
CA LYS A 895 -2.90 34.88 -20.83
C LYS A 895 -2.31 33.51 -21.15
N VAL A 896 -2.15 32.64 -20.14
CA VAL A 896 -1.63 31.28 -20.29
C VAL A 896 -2.50 30.32 -19.46
N LYS A 897 -2.79 29.14 -20.00
CA LYS A 897 -3.63 28.12 -19.37
C LYS A 897 -2.78 27.05 -18.68
N THR A 898 -2.08 27.42 -17.62
CA THR A 898 -1.44 26.49 -16.67
C THR A 898 -1.79 26.91 -15.26
N HIS A 899 -1.81 25.98 -14.32
CA HIS A 899 -2.03 26.32 -12.92
C HIS A 899 -0.85 27.09 -12.31
N PHE A 900 0.30 27.12 -12.98
CA PHE A 900 1.42 28.00 -12.68
C PHE A 900 1.33 29.37 -13.37
N ALA A 901 0.32 29.59 -14.23
CA ALA A 901 0.19 30.82 -15.00
C ALA A 901 -0.26 31.99 -14.14
N GLN A 902 0.17 33.18 -14.57
CA GLN A 902 -0.35 34.48 -14.18
C GLN A 902 -1.47 34.95 -15.11
#